data_AF-A0A8H3YWK5-F1
#
_entry.id   AF-A0A8H3YWK5-F1
#
_cell.length_a   1.000
_cell.length_b   1.000
_cell.length_c   1.000
_cell.angle_alpha   90.00
_cell.angle_beta   90.00
_cell.angle_gamma   90.00
#
_symmetry.space_group_name_H-M   'P 1'
#
loop_
_entity.id
_entity.type
_entity.pdbx_description
1 polymer ?
#
loop_
_entity_poly.entity_id
_entity_poly.type
_entity_poly.pdbx_seq_one_letter_code
_entity_poly.pdbx_strand_id
1 'polypeptide(L)'
;MATLQYAPWTSDIELSFYAALASLKINHDRLNDSARKVLGLYEVRPVDRPERSARMQIHGTALTTDEMPGQGYYRAEGYIRNFNTIEEYRSAERTKVLQLSAQTIWDSIHDETIYSCPSLLCSFYAISFANLKKYKFTYHFAFPALHSDPPWKLVEGEEPMKFTSQETTLLVDSVQTWKYSVDARQHGFFLAKRVHRHDLSQQQSEEGEDSRPKTPQTPGLHEELGFQWVVKSLSAFKNDFFKGVDPQDQFIGFADPSNYSKNPGWMLRNLLVLVRQLFHLDDVQILCYRDTHRSRDQANSLVLHLKWTAPAPPEERSPVGSGKIRALPKVTGWERDNQNKLTSRTVDLAEYMDPTRLADQAVDLNLKLIKWRIAPGIDLDVVKSTKCLLLGAGTLGSYVSRNLMGWGVRKITFVDNATVSFSNPVRQPLFDFKDCLNGGVQKAHRAADMLQEIYPGVDAQGHVMNVPMAGHPILDERKTKAEFEALKQLIDEHDVIFLLLDSRESRWLPTVMGKAAGKIVMNAALGFDTFVVMRHGLKAQTEVEKEFGCYFCNDVVAPGDSISDATLDQQCTVTRPGIAPIASALLVELLVSILQHPLRTRAPATSTGSSPSGDSTFVHPLGGVPHTIRGYLSEWRNMTIEGRAFDCCSACSDGIIQRYNEEGWDFVKRALHEKGWVEEISGLAELQRKTEEMEAAGELDWSEDDGAGDDEGDGELL
;
A
#
# COMPACT_ATOMS: atom_id res chain seq x y z
N MET A 1 -11.58 52.19 15.33
CA MET A 1 -10.44 51.42 14.77
C MET A 1 -10.62 49.91 14.94
N ALA A 2 -10.62 49.13 13.85
CA ALA A 2 -10.65 47.66 13.90
C ALA A 2 -9.23 47.09 14.10
N THR A 3 -9.09 46.06 14.94
CA THR A 3 -7.82 45.35 15.14
C THR A 3 -7.50 44.49 13.92
N LEU A 4 -6.25 44.54 13.44
CA LEU A 4 -5.81 43.78 12.27
C LEU A 4 -5.89 42.27 12.53
N GLN A 5 -6.53 41.54 11.61
CA GLN A 5 -6.59 40.07 11.61
C GLN A 5 -5.58 39.50 10.62
N TYR A 6 -5.05 38.31 10.91
CA TYR A 6 -3.95 37.73 10.13
C TYR A 6 -4.31 36.32 9.67
N ALA A 7 -3.93 35.97 8.45
CA ALA A 7 -4.07 34.62 7.92
C ALA A 7 -3.00 33.70 8.58
N PRO A 8 -3.40 32.63 9.28
CA PRO A 8 -2.46 31.72 9.95
C PRO A 8 -1.73 30.82 8.96
N TRP A 9 -0.52 30.42 9.31
CA TRP A 9 0.23 29.39 8.59
C TRP A 9 -0.41 28.01 8.75
N THR A 10 -0.37 27.23 7.67
CA THR A 10 -0.62 25.78 7.68
C THR A 10 0.61 25.02 7.19
N SER A 11 0.96 23.90 7.81
CA SER A 11 2.03 23.03 7.36
C SER A 11 1.59 22.15 6.17
N ASP A 12 2.50 21.98 5.20
CA ASP A 12 2.35 21.12 4.02
C ASP A 12 3.66 20.32 3.87
N ILE A 13 3.61 19.00 4.10
CA ILE A 13 4.82 18.16 4.23
C ILE A 13 4.81 17.11 3.12
N GLU A 14 5.88 17.05 2.34
CA GLU A 14 6.04 16.03 1.29
C GLU A 14 6.22 14.62 1.85
N LEU A 15 5.74 13.61 1.12
CA LEU A 15 5.90 12.20 1.51
C LEU A 15 7.38 11.81 1.69
N SER A 16 8.23 12.31 0.81
CA SER A 16 9.68 12.10 0.81
C SER A 16 10.36 12.57 2.10
N PHE A 17 9.83 13.61 2.76
CA PHE A 17 10.36 14.10 4.02
C PHE A 17 10.22 13.08 5.15
N TYR A 18 9.11 12.33 5.21
CA TYR A 18 8.91 11.29 6.23
C TYR A 18 9.90 10.14 6.07
N ALA A 19 10.20 9.75 4.83
CA ALA A 19 11.22 8.75 4.53
C ALA A 19 12.62 9.24 4.91
N ALA A 20 12.95 10.50 4.60
CA ALA A 20 14.21 11.12 5.01
C ALA A 20 14.34 11.19 6.54
N LEU A 21 13.29 11.60 7.24
CA LEU A 21 13.23 11.67 8.71
C LEU A 21 13.39 10.28 9.34
N ALA A 22 12.74 9.26 8.79
CA ALA A 22 12.87 7.88 9.26
C ALA A 22 14.30 7.34 9.06
N SER A 23 14.88 7.55 7.87
CA SER A 23 16.26 7.17 7.55
C SER A 23 17.24 7.85 8.49
N LEU A 24 17.12 9.16 8.70
CA LEU A 24 17.95 9.92 9.63
C LEU A 24 17.80 9.40 11.07
N LYS A 25 16.57 9.08 11.50
CA LYS A 25 16.31 8.58 12.86
C LYS A 25 16.99 7.23 13.12
N ILE A 26 16.95 6.32 12.15
CA ILE A 26 17.56 4.98 12.28
C ILE A 26 19.09 5.06 12.15
N ASN A 27 19.56 5.73 11.11
CA ASN A 27 20.95 5.64 10.67
C ASN A 27 21.87 6.61 11.41
N HIS A 28 21.36 7.78 11.80
CA HIS A 28 22.17 8.87 12.37
C HIS A 28 21.78 9.22 13.81
N ASP A 29 20.53 9.61 14.06
CA ASP A 29 20.12 10.12 15.38
C ASP A 29 20.08 9.02 16.44
N ARG A 30 19.57 7.84 16.09
CA ARG A 30 19.32 6.74 17.02
C ARG A 30 18.53 7.26 18.23
N LEU A 31 19.14 7.30 19.41
CA LEU A 31 18.54 7.80 20.65
C LEU A 31 18.64 9.31 20.84
N ASN A 32 19.43 10.01 20.02
CA ASN A 32 19.52 11.46 20.07
C ASN A 32 18.19 12.09 19.64
N ASP A 33 17.64 12.98 20.46
CA ASP A 33 16.41 13.72 20.25
C ASP A 33 16.64 15.23 20.13
N SER A 34 17.88 15.65 19.89
CA SER A 34 18.25 17.05 19.68
C SER A 34 17.50 17.66 18.49
N ALA A 35 17.20 18.95 18.59
CA ALA A 35 16.56 19.68 17.50
C ALA A 35 17.49 19.79 16.28
N ARG A 36 16.96 19.58 15.08
CA ARG A 36 17.66 19.70 13.80
C ARG A 36 17.14 20.88 13.01
N LYS A 37 18.03 21.56 12.27
CA LYS A 37 17.63 22.59 11.31
C LYS A 37 16.76 21.96 10.22
N VAL A 38 15.67 22.63 9.87
CA VAL A 38 14.78 22.29 8.75
C VAL A 38 14.53 23.53 7.93
N LEU A 39 14.77 23.44 6.62
CA LEU A 39 14.41 24.50 5.70
C LEU A 39 12.91 24.46 5.38
N GLY A 40 12.18 25.51 5.72
CA GLY A 40 10.81 25.73 5.27
C GLY A 40 10.78 26.66 4.08
N LEU A 41 9.86 26.40 3.16
CA LEU A 41 9.64 27.23 1.98
C LEU A 41 8.18 27.66 1.92
N TYR A 42 7.92 28.87 1.45
CA TYR A 42 6.56 29.31 1.13
C TYR A 42 6.55 30.04 -0.21
N GLU A 43 5.37 30.17 -0.81
CA GLU A 43 5.21 30.79 -2.12
C GLU A 43 4.01 31.73 -2.12
N VAL A 44 4.09 32.72 -2.99
CA VAL A 44 2.96 33.59 -3.31
C VAL A 44 2.23 32.96 -4.50
N ARG A 45 1.04 32.41 -4.25
CA ARG A 45 0.21 31.74 -5.26
C ARG A 45 -1.17 32.41 -5.36
N PRO A 46 -1.33 33.46 -6.18
CA PRO A 46 -2.58 34.24 -6.25
C PRO A 46 -3.82 33.43 -6.66
N VAL A 47 -3.63 32.30 -7.35
CA VAL A 47 -4.70 31.43 -7.86
C VAL A 47 -5.28 30.51 -6.77
N ASP A 48 -4.55 30.28 -5.68
CA ASP A 48 -4.99 29.40 -4.60
C ASP A 48 -6.19 30.01 -3.86
N ARG A 49 -7.11 29.16 -3.37
CA ARG A 49 -8.19 29.60 -2.49
C ARG A 49 -7.62 30.22 -1.20
N PRO A 50 -8.23 31.28 -0.64
CA PRO A 50 -7.73 31.95 0.57
C PRO A 50 -7.44 31.02 1.74
N GLU A 51 -8.26 29.99 1.95
CA GLU A 51 -8.12 29.02 3.05
C GLU A 51 -6.88 28.13 2.91
N ARG A 52 -6.29 28.08 1.71
CA ARG A 52 -5.11 27.26 1.41
C ARG A 52 -3.94 28.08 0.89
N SER A 53 -3.93 29.41 1.03
CA SER A 53 -2.88 30.23 0.43
C SER A 53 -1.62 30.33 1.31
N ALA A 54 -1.78 30.44 2.63
CA ALA A 54 -0.68 30.60 3.58
C ALA A 54 -0.10 29.25 4.06
N ARG A 55 0.69 28.57 3.20
CA ARG A 55 1.31 27.27 3.54
C ARG A 55 2.81 27.33 3.72
N MET A 56 3.29 26.71 4.80
CA MET A 56 4.69 26.38 5.01
C MET A 56 4.96 24.99 4.44
N GLN A 57 5.75 24.92 3.38
CA GLN A 57 6.10 23.69 2.69
C GLN A 57 7.41 23.10 3.24
N ILE A 58 7.38 21.82 3.57
CA ILE A 58 8.55 21.04 4.00
C ILE A 58 8.83 19.96 2.95
N HIS A 59 9.89 20.18 2.18
CA HIS A 59 10.28 19.32 1.06
C HIS A 59 11.14 18.14 1.54
N GLY A 60 11.29 17.11 0.70
CA GLY A 60 12.09 15.92 1.03
C GLY A 60 13.55 16.20 1.39
N THR A 61 14.14 17.24 0.82
CA THR A 61 15.54 17.67 1.05
C THR A 61 15.70 18.65 2.20
N ALA A 62 14.63 19.01 2.90
CA ALA A 62 14.63 20.06 3.92
C ALA A 62 15.56 19.80 5.13
N LEU A 63 15.99 18.55 5.33
CA LEU A 63 16.91 18.14 6.40
C LEU A 63 18.38 18.07 5.95
N THR A 64 18.64 18.08 4.64
CA THR A 64 19.97 17.80 4.08
C THR A 64 20.57 18.98 3.35
N THR A 65 19.74 19.84 2.75
CA THR A 65 20.19 20.92 1.87
C THR A 65 19.64 22.25 2.36
N ASP A 66 20.48 23.27 2.34
CA ASP A 66 20.10 24.64 2.68
C ASP A 66 19.83 25.51 1.45
N GLU A 67 19.67 24.89 0.27
CA GLU A 67 19.47 25.56 -1.02
C GLU A 67 18.00 25.59 -1.42
N MET A 68 17.62 26.61 -2.18
CA MET A 68 16.26 26.76 -2.68
C MET A 68 16.11 26.13 -4.08
N PRO A 69 15.03 25.36 -4.32
CA PRO A 69 14.84 24.67 -5.60
C PRO A 69 14.46 25.60 -6.77
N GLY A 70 14.16 26.88 -6.53
CA GLY A 70 13.86 27.85 -7.60
C GLY A 70 13.55 29.27 -7.10
N GLN A 71 13.40 30.22 -8.04
CA GLN A 71 13.21 31.66 -7.77
C GLN A 71 11.80 32.06 -7.26
N GLY A 72 10.82 31.15 -7.33
CA GLY A 72 9.43 31.40 -6.90
C GLY A 72 9.19 31.25 -5.40
N TYR A 73 10.14 30.65 -4.69
CA TYR A 73 10.03 30.36 -3.26
C TYR A 73 10.59 31.49 -2.41
N TYR A 74 10.17 31.50 -1.15
CA TYR A 74 10.71 32.32 -0.08
C TYR A 74 11.08 31.43 1.11
N ARG A 75 12.13 31.82 1.84
CA ARG A 75 12.71 31.00 2.91
C ARG A 75 12.08 31.28 4.26
N ALA A 76 11.95 30.22 5.04
CA ALA A 76 11.63 30.24 6.45
C ALA A 76 12.60 29.32 7.20
N GLU A 77 13.32 29.88 8.17
CA GLU A 77 14.30 29.12 8.94
C GLU A 77 13.61 28.41 10.12
N GLY A 78 13.75 27.09 10.23
CA GLY A 78 13.08 26.36 11.30
C GLY A 78 13.87 25.21 11.87
N TYR A 79 13.29 24.60 12.90
CA TYR A 79 13.85 23.44 13.59
C TYR A 79 12.80 22.36 13.79
N ILE A 80 13.20 21.10 13.77
CA ILE A 80 12.37 19.97 14.18
C ILE A 80 13.02 19.21 15.34
N ARG A 81 12.23 18.89 16.36
CA ARG A 81 12.62 17.99 17.44
C ARG A 81 11.80 16.71 17.37
N ASN A 82 12.47 15.59 17.10
CA ASN A 82 11.82 14.28 17.03
C ASN A 82 12.07 13.48 18.32
N PHE A 83 11.01 13.28 19.11
CA PHE A 83 11.05 12.54 20.37
C PHE A 83 11.17 11.03 20.13
N ASN A 84 11.79 10.32 21.08
CA ASN A 84 11.96 8.87 21.01
C ASN A 84 10.69 8.11 21.42
N THR A 85 9.95 8.66 22.38
CA THR A 85 8.74 8.06 22.92
C THR A 85 7.52 8.97 22.74
N ILE A 86 6.33 8.37 22.69
CA ILE A 86 5.09 9.14 22.57
C ILE A 86 4.76 9.85 23.90
N GLU A 87 5.21 9.30 25.01
CA GLU A 87 5.08 9.87 26.35
C GLU A 87 5.82 11.20 26.44
N GLU A 88 7.09 11.25 26.05
CA GLU A 88 7.91 12.48 26.01
C GLU A 88 7.29 13.52 25.07
N TYR A 89 6.77 13.10 23.92
CA TYR A 89 6.07 13.98 22.98
C TYR A 89 4.82 14.61 23.60
N ARG A 90 4.03 13.82 24.35
CA ARG A 90 2.82 14.31 25.01
C ARG A 90 3.14 15.28 26.14
N SER A 91 4.15 14.96 26.95
CA SER A 91 4.60 15.78 28.08
C SER A 91 5.46 16.98 27.67
N ALA A 92 5.76 17.16 26.39
CA ALA A 92 6.57 18.27 25.92
C ALA A 92 5.98 19.64 26.33
N GLU A 93 6.81 20.51 26.91
CA GLU A 93 6.44 21.87 27.33
C GLU A 93 6.24 22.80 26.13
N ARG A 94 5.10 22.66 25.44
CA ARG A 94 4.75 23.39 24.21
C ARG A 94 4.88 24.92 24.35
N THR A 95 4.54 25.47 25.52
CA THR A 95 4.69 26.90 25.80
C THR A 95 6.14 27.34 25.79
N LYS A 96 7.03 26.56 26.42
CA LYS A 96 8.46 26.85 26.50
C LYS A 96 9.13 26.71 25.13
N VAL A 97 8.77 25.69 24.36
CA VAL A 97 9.25 25.51 22.96
C VAL A 97 8.90 26.74 22.11
N LEU A 98 7.65 27.21 22.20
CA LEU A 98 7.21 28.41 21.48
C LEU A 98 7.94 29.67 21.94
N GLN A 99 8.14 29.84 23.25
CA GLN A 99 8.88 30.97 23.82
C GLN A 99 10.35 30.98 23.36
N LEU A 100 11.04 29.85 23.41
CA LEU A 100 12.42 29.72 22.95
C LEU A 100 12.54 30.07 21.46
N SER A 101 11.63 29.56 20.63
CA SER A 101 11.63 29.88 19.20
C SER A 101 11.37 31.36 18.92
N ALA A 102 10.50 32.00 19.70
CA ALA A 102 10.24 33.43 19.59
C ALA A 102 11.37 34.30 20.15
N GLN A 103 12.09 33.81 21.16
CA GLN A 103 13.28 34.47 21.70
C GLN A 103 14.35 34.59 20.62
N THR A 104 14.55 33.56 19.77
CA THR A 104 15.47 33.66 18.63
C THR A 104 15.13 34.82 17.68
N ILE A 105 13.85 35.03 17.38
CA ILE A 105 13.41 36.17 16.56
C ILE A 105 13.70 37.48 17.29
N TRP A 106 13.31 37.57 18.56
CA TRP A 106 13.48 38.77 19.38
C TRP A 106 14.94 39.17 19.52
N ASP A 107 15.82 38.22 19.85
CA ASP A 107 17.25 38.44 19.98
C ASP A 107 17.85 38.91 18.66
N SER A 108 17.47 38.28 17.54
CA SER A 108 17.93 38.68 16.20
C SER A 108 17.53 40.11 15.81
N ILE A 109 16.39 40.59 16.32
CA ILE A 109 15.94 41.98 16.15
C ILE A 109 16.80 42.90 17.01
N HIS A 110 17.14 42.52 18.24
CA HIS A 110 17.88 43.37 19.18
C HIS A 110 19.38 43.46 18.88
N ASP A 111 19.98 42.36 18.45
CA ASP A 111 21.38 42.29 18.04
C ASP A 111 21.59 42.71 16.57
N GLU A 112 20.50 43.07 15.89
CA GLU A 112 20.44 43.54 14.51
C GLU A 112 20.91 42.52 13.44
N THR A 113 21.16 41.25 13.82
CA THR A 113 21.48 40.17 12.87
C THR A 113 20.31 39.88 11.92
N ILE A 114 19.09 40.29 12.28
CA ILE A 114 17.90 40.19 11.43
C ILE A 114 18.06 40.89 10.08
N TYR A 115 18.93 41.92 9.98
CA TYR A 115 19.21 42.57 8.70
C TYR A 115 19.94 41.68 7.70
N SER A 116 20.77 40.75 8.19
CA SER A 116 21.47 39.77 7.37
C SER A 116 20.59 38.57 7.03
N CYS A 117 19.67 38.19 7.93
CA CYS A 117 18.78 37.05 7.78
C CYS A 117 17.30 37.38 8.09
N PRO A 118 16.61 38.18 7.24
CA PRO A 118 15.20 38.51 7.46
C PRO A 118 14.25 37.31 7.46
N SER A 119 14.63 36.19 6.84
CA SER A 119 13.84 34.94 6.83
C SER A 119 13.54 34.38 8.24
N LEU A 120 14.27 34.80 9.28
CA LEU A 120 13.96 34.46 10.68
C LEU A 120 12.62 35.05 11.15
N LEU A 121 12.12 36.12 10.53
CA LEU A 121 10.77 36.65 10.80
C LEU A 121 9.67 35.64 10.41
N CYS A 122 9.97 34.69 9.51
CA CYS A 122 9.10 33.58 9.12
C CYS A 122 9.48 32.26 9.82
N SER A 123 10.25 32.30 10.91
CA SER A 123 10.74 31.07 11.54
C SER A 123 9.63 30.18 12.08
N PHE A 124 9.92 28.88 12.18
CA PHE A 124 9.01 27.87 12.71
C PHE A 124 9.74 26.82 13.54
N TYR A 125 8.98 26.13 14.38
CA TYR A 125 9.47 25.01 15.17
C TYR A 125 8.47 23.84 15.06
N ALA A 126 8.96 22.64 14.78
CA ALA A 126 8.15 21.44 14.73
C ALA A 126 8.54 20.49 15.86
N ILE A 127 7.54 19.92 16.53
CA ILE A 127 7.73 18.75 17.39
C ILE A 127 7.15 17.53 16.70
N SER A 128 7.85 16.41 16.74
CA SER A 128 7.39 15.17 16.12
C SER A 128 7.68 13.92 16.96
N PHE A 129 6.95 12.86 16.67
CA PHE A 129 7.22 11.51 17.12
C PHE A 129 6.98 10.56 15.94
N ALA A 130 8.02 9.80 15.57
CA ALA A 130 7.98 8.85 14.47
C ALA A 130 7.89 7.41 15.01
N ASN A 131 6.72 6.78 14.88
CA ASN A 131 6.55 5.36 15.18
C ASN A 131 6.94 4.54 13.94
N LEU A 132 8.23 4.23 13.84
CA LEU A 132 8.80 3.53 12.69
C LEU A 132 8.32 2.07 12.55
N LYS A 133 7.84 1.46 13.64
CA LYS A 133 7.25 0.10 13.59
C LYS A 133 5.87 0.08 12.96
N LYS A 134 5.11 1.17 13.11
CA LYS A 134 3.75 1.32 12.56
C LYS A 134 3.68 2.28 11.38
N TYR A 135 4.81 2.84 10.96
CA TYR A 135 4.91 3.89 9.94
C TYR A 135 3.97 5.09 10.21
N LYS A 136 3.77 5.43 11.48
CA LYS A 136 2.91 6.54 11.92
C LYS A 136 3.73 7.72 12.41
N PHE A 137 3.46 8.90 11.86
CA PHE A 137 4.18 10.13 12.20
C PHE A 137 3.21 11.10 12.85
N THR A 138 3.48 11.46 14.11
CA THR A 138 2.73 12.47 14.85
C THR A 138 3.54 13.75 14.87
N TYR A 139 2.97 14.90 14.51
CA TYR A 139 3.69 16.17 14.52
C TYR A 139 2.80 17.36 14.88
N HIS A 140 3.42 18.47 15.27
CA HIS A 140 2.75 19.75 15.49
C HIS A 140 3.71 20.90 15.18
N PHE A 141 3.31 21.83 14.31
CA PHE A 141 4.09 23.02 13.97
C PHE A 141 3.71 24.20 14.85
N ALA A 142 4.72 25.00 15.19
CA ALA A 142 4.62 26.28 15.85
C ALA A 142 5.24 27.35 14.95
N PHE A 143 4.47 28.39 14.66
CA PHE A 143 4.87 29.57 13.90
C PHE A 143 4.91 30.79 14.85
N PRO A 144 6.01 31.00 15.59
CA PRO A 144 6.13 32.06 16.58
C PRO A 144 5.80 33.43 16.01
N ALA A 145 4.80 34.07 16.58
CA ALA A 145 4.41 35.45 16.29
C ALA A 145 4.47 36.30 17.55
N LEU A 146 5.28 37.35 17.49
CA LEU A 146 5.44 38.37 18.52
C LEU A 146 4.27 39.36 18.44
N HIS A 147 3.68 39.72 19.58
CA HIS A 147 2.57 40.67 19.65
C HIS A 147 3.10 42.07 19.94
N SER A 148 2.65 43.06 19.19
CA SER A 148 2.85 44.47 19.55
C SER A 148 1.88 44.88 20.66
N ASP A 149 2.37 45.65 21.63
CA ASP A 149 1.56 46.24 22.69
C ASP A 149 1.88 47.74 22.82
N PRO A 150 0.92 48.65 22.53
CA PRO A 150 -0.41 48.40 21.97
C PRO A 150 -0.41 47.78 20.56
N PRO A 151 -1.53 47.16 20.12
CA PRO A 151 -1.64 46.58 18.79
C PRO A 151 -1.74 47.66 17.71
N TRP A 152 -1.10 47.42 16.56
CA TRP A 152 -1.25 48.22 15.35
C TRP A 152 -2.69 48.16 14.81
N LYS A 153 -3.19 49.29 14.33
CA LYS A 153 -4.54 49.42 13.79
C LYS A 153 -4.51 50.11 12.43
N LEU A 154 -5.46 49.74 11.58
CA LEU A 154 -5.70 50.45 10.32
C LEU A 154 -6.20 51.87 10.63
N VAL A 155 -5.72 52.85 9.88
CA VAL A 155 -6.15 54.25 10.02
C VAL A 155 -7.66 54.36 9.80
N GLU A 156 -8.36 55.15 10.63
CA GLU A 156 -9.82 55.27 10.54
C GLU A 156 -10.25 55.89 9.21
N GLY A 157 -11.18 55.22 8.52
CA GLY A 157 -11.69 55.67 7.23
C GLY A 157 -10.90 55.20 6.01
N GLU A 158 -9.75 54.54 6.21
CA GLU A 158 -8.96 53.96 5.13
C GLU A 158 -9.25 52.45 4.97
N GLU A 159 -9.37 51.99 3.73
CA GLU A 159 -9.47 50.57 3.37
C GLU A 159 -8.15 50.12 2.72
N PRO A 160 -7.81 48.81 2.75
CA PRO A 160 -6.64 48.27 2.06
C PRO A 160 -6.61 48.71 0.60
N MET A 161 -5.57 49.45 0.22
CA MET A 161 -5.42 49.99 -1.12
C MET A 161 -4.76 48.96 -2.04
N LYS A 162 -5.10 49.02 -3.33
CA LYS A 162 -4.42 48.27 -4.38
C LYS A 162 -3.78 49.26 -5.34
N PHE A 163 -2.60 48.90 -5.84
CA PHE A 163 -1.97 49.62 -6.94
C PHE A 163 -2.73 49.39 -8.25
N THR A 164 -2.48 50.22 -9.24
CA THR A 164 -2.92 49.95 -10.61
C THR A 164 -2.10 48.82 -11.25
N SER A 165 -2.61 48.23 -12.32
CA SER A 165 -1.89 47.19 -13.09
C SER A 165 -0.53 47.70 -13.61
N GLN A 166 -0.45 48.97 -14.02
CA GLN A 166 0.78 49.59 -14.51
C GLN A 166 1.82 49.74 -13.39
N GLU A 167 1.42 50.28 -12.23
CA GLU A 167 2.29 50.41 -11.06
C GLU A 167 2.79 49.05 -10.55
N THR A 168 1.90 48.05 -10.55
CA THR A 168 2.20 46.68 -10.14
C THR A 168 3.24 46.04 -11.05
N THR A 169 3.12 46.23 -12.38
CA THR A 169 4.08 45.71 -13.35
C THR A 169 5.49 46.25 -13.07
N LEU A 170 5.63 47.56 -12.87
CA LEU A 170 6.92 48.19 -12.57
C LEU A 170 7.47 47.73 -11.21
N LEU A 171 6.62 47.60 -10.19
CA LEU A 171 7.02 47.11 -8.87
C LEU A 171 7.56 45.68 -8.95
N VAL A 172 6.87 44.79 -9.67
CA VAL A 172 7.31 43.40 -9.86
C VAL A 172 8.68 43.37 -10.53
N ASP A 173 8.89 44.15 -11.60
CA ASP A 173 10.17 44.18 -12.31
C ASP A 173 11.31 44.70 -11.39
N SER A 174 11.06 45.73 -10.57
CA SER A 174 12.01 46.22 -9.57
C SER A 174 12.31 45.19 -8.47
N VAL A 175 11.29 44.51 -7.94
CA VAL A 175 11.46 43.47 -6.91
C VAL A 175 12.24 42.27 -7.47
N GLN A 176 11.94 41.82 -8.69
CA GLN A 176 12.69 40.74 -9.33
C GLN A 176 14.15 41.12 -9.53
N THR A 177 14.42 42.32 -10.05
CA THR A 177 15.80 42.83 -10.23
C THR A 177 16.54 42.85 -8.90
N TRP A 178 15.90 43.34 -7.84
CA TRP A 178 16.49 43.39 -6.50
C TRP A 178 16.81 42.00 -5.97
N LYS A 179 15.94 40.99 -6.16
CA LYS A 179 16.20 39.61 -5.70
C LYS A 179 17.48 39.00 -6.28
N TYR A 180 17.87 39.37 -7.51
CA TYR A 180 19.15 38.93 -8.08
C TYR A 180 20.37 39.54 -7.41
N SER A 181 20.21 40.68 -6.73
CA SER A 181 21.29 41.43 -6.08
C SER A 181 21.51 41.06 -4.61
N VAL A 182 20.65 40.22 -4.02
CA VAL A 182 20.70 39.88 -2.59
C VAL A 182 20.57 38.38 -2.32
N ASP A 183 21.03 37.96 -1.15
CA ASP A 183 20.90 36.58 -0.66
C ASP A 183 19.42 36.16 -0.53
N ALA A 184 19.16 34.88 -0.82
CA ALA A 184 17.81 34.31 -0.78
C ALA A 184 17.09 34.43 0.58
N ARG A 185 17.85 34.54 1.68
CA ARG A 185 17.30 34.78 3.04
C ARG A 185 16.67 36.17 3.18
N GLN A 186 16.98 37.11 2.28
CA GLN A 186 16.44 38.46 2.30
C GLN A 186 15.18 38.61 1.45
N HIS A 187 14.92 37.71 0.49
CA HIS A 187 13.86 37.86 -0.53
C HIS A 187 12.45 38.09 0.03
N GLY A 188 12.17 37.65 1.26
CA GLY A 188 10.86 37.76 1.89
C GLY A 188 10.50 39.14 2.44
N PHE A 189 11.48 40.04 2.67
CA PHE A 189 11.24 41.33 3.33
C PHE A 189 12.13 42.43 2.72
N PHE A 190 11.53 43.58 2.41
CA PHE A 190 12.22 44.65 1.68
C PHE A 190 11.62 46.03 1.98
N LEU A 191 12.33 47.08 1.54
CA LEU A 191 11.86 48.46 1.55
C LEU A 191 11.62 48.90 0.10
N ALA A 192 10.54 49.63 -0.14
CA ALA A 192 10.23 50.18 -1.45
C ALA A 192 9.85 51.65 -1.34
N LYS A 193 10.26 52.45 -2.32
CA LYS A 193 9.79 53.84 -2.44
C LYS A 193 9.49 54.22 -3.87
N ARG A 194 8.60 55.20 -4.05
CA ARG A 194 8.38 55.90 -5.32
C ARG A 194 9.27 57.13 -5.36
N VAL A 195 10.00 57.31 -6.45
CA VAL A 195 10.86 58.49 -6.70
C VAL A 195 10.36 59.20 -7.94
N HIS A 196 9.88 60.44 -7.80
CA HIS A 196 9.31 61.22 -8.89
C HIS A 196 10.41 61.91 -9.71
N ARG A 197 10.12 62.18 -10.99
CA ARG A 197 11.10 62.72 -11.95
C ARG A 197 11.71 64.07 -11.53
N HIS A 198 11.00 64.86 -10.73
CA HIS A 198 11.48 66.15 -10.21
C HIS A 198 12.67 65.99 -9.24
N ASP A 199 12.71 64.88 -8.48
CA ASP A 199 13.72 64.61 -7.45
C ASP A 199 14.96 63.86 -7.99
N LEU A 200 14.85 63.24 -9.18
CA LEU A 200 15.95 62.53 -9.84
C LEU A 200 17.10 63.46 -10.26
N SER A 201 16.83 64.76 -10.42
CA SER A 201 17.82 65.78 -10.78
C SER A 201 18.81 66.11 -9.66
N GLN A 202 18.51 65.76 -8.40
CA GLN A 202 19.38 66.01 -7.24
C GLN A 202 20.16 64.77 -6.77
N GLN A 203 19.80 63.56 -7.18
CA GLN A 203 20.46 62.32 -6.72
C GLN A 203 21.51 61.73 -7.70
N GLN A 204 21.60 62.25 -8.93
CA GLN A 204 22.58 61.76 -9.91
C GLN A 204 24.04 62.17 -9.64
N SER A 205 24.33 62.93 -8.57
CA SER A 205 25.70 63.35 -8.24
C SER A 205 26.46 62.46 -7.25
N GLU A 206 25.86 61.40 -6.68
CA GLU A 206 26.52 60.60 -5.61
C GLU A 206 26.65 59.09 -5.84
N GLU A 207 25.99 58.46 -6.83
CA GLU A 207 26.20 57.03 -7.12
C GLU A 207 27.11 56.87 -8.36
N GLY A 208 28.41 56.60 -8.10
CA GLY A 208 29.39 56.28 -9.13
C GLY A 208 29.01 55.03 -9.95
N GLU A 209 29.59 54.90 -11.15
CA GLU A 209 29.39 53.80 -12.10
C GLU A 209 29.42 52.42 -11.40
N ASP A 210 28.23 51.87 -11.11
CA ASP A 210 28.14 50.61 -10.39
C ASP A 210 27.64 49.46 -11.28
N SER A 211 28.33 48.33 -11.15
CA SER A 211 28.22 47.10 -11.95
C SER A 211 26.98 46.25 -11.60
N ARG A 212 25.88 46.90 -11.20
CA ARG A 212 24.65 46.25 -10.70
C ARG A 212 23.67 45.96 -11.85
N PRO A 213 22.87 44.88 -11.76
CA PRO A 213 21.83 44.59 -12.74
C PRO A 213 20.79 45.71 -12.78
N LYS A 214 20.62 46.32 -13.97
CA LYS A 214 19.63 47.38 -14.21
C LYS A 214 18.27 46.74 -14.47
N THR A 215 17.21 47.28 -13.85
CA THR A 215 15.84 46.84 -14.12
C THR A 215 15.52 47.04 -15.61
N PRO A 216 14.99 46.02 -16.31
CA PRO A 216 14.57 46.17 -17.70
C PRO A 216 13.57 47.32 -17.82
N GLN A 217 13.86 48.30 -18.67
CA GLN A 217 12.93 49.41 -18.89
C GLN A 217 11.78 48.91 -19.77
N THR A 218 10.58 48.85 -19.21
CA THR A 218 9.36 48.68 -20.00
C THR A 218 9.10 50.00 -20.74
N PRO A 219 9.19 50.06 -22.10
CA PRO A 219 9.13 51.32 -22.83
C PRO A 219 7.81 52.07 -22.60
N GLY A 220 7.86 53.37 -22.34
CA GLY A 220 6.69 54.26 -22.20
C GLY A 220 6.03 54.34 -20.82
N LEU A 221 6.00 53.25 -20.02
CA LEU A 221 5.28 53.25 -18.73
C LEU A 221 5.86 54.18 -17.67
N HIS A 222 7.19 54.33 -17.62
CA HIS A 222 7.84 55.25 -16.68
C HIS A 222 7.55 56.73 -16.99
N GLU A 223 7.33 57.06 -18.27
CA GLU A 223 6.99 58.41 -18.69
C GLU A 223 5.52 58.75 -18.39
N GLU A 224 4.64 57.75 -18.44
CA GLU A 224 3.20 57.88 -18.12
C GLU A 224 2.93 58.04 -16.62
N LEU A 225 3.61 57.27 -15.76
CA LEU A 225 3.36 57.27 -14.31
C LEU A 225 4.12 58.38 -13.54
N GLY A 226 5.18 58.95 -14.12
CA GLY A 226 5.93 60.07 -13.53
C GLY A 226 6.88 59.70 -12.37
N PHE A 227 6.93 58.43 -11.97
CA PHE A 227 7.82 57.93 -10.91
C PHE A 227 8.49 56.59 -11.23
N GLN A 228 9.54 56.26 -10.48
CA GLN A 228 10.22 54.97 -10.52
C GLN A 228 10.22 54.29 -9.15
N TRP A 229 10.06 52.96 -9.14
CA TRP A 229 10.23 52.14 -7.95
C TRP A 229 11.71 51.89 -7.64
N VAL A 230 12.10 52.16 -6.39
CA VAL A 230 13.40 51.77 -5.84
C VAL A 230 13.17 50.78 -4.72
N VAL A 231 13.76 49.58 -4.82
CA VAL A 231 13.63 48.50 -3.84
C VAL A 231 15.01 48.18 -3.26
N LYS A 232 15.12 48.10 -1.93
CA LYS A 232 16.35 47.72 -1.22
C LYS A 232 16.04 46.79 -0.03
N SER A 233 17.09 46.17 0.52
CA SER A 233 17.02 45.34 1.72
C SER A 233 16.60 46.16 2.95
N LEU A 234 16.10 45.49 3.99
CA LEU A 234 15.74 46.13 5.27
C LEU A 234 16.91 46.92 5.89
N SER A 235 18.15 46.48 5.68
CA SER A 235 19.36 47.15 6.18
C SER A 235 19.52 48.58 5.64
N ALA A 236 18.96 48.88 4.46
CA ALA A 236 19.05 50.20 3.86
C ALA A 236 18.33 51.29 4.68
N PHE A 237 17.41 50.92 5.58
CA PHE A 237 16.77 51.88 6.48
C PHE A 237 17.79 52.67 7.31
N LYS A 238 18.89 52.02 7.74
CA LYS A 238 19.98 52.66 8.49
C LYS A 238 20.73 53.72 7.70
N ASN A 239 20.70 53.61 6.37
CA ASN A 239 21.38 54.52 5.46
C ASN A 239 20.40 55.56 4.92
N ASP A 240 19.45 56.01 5.75
CA ASP A 240 18.51 57.09 5.43
C ASP A 240 17.68 56.82 4.14
N PHE A 241 17.32 55.56 3.84
CA PHE A 241 16.67 55.19 2.56
C PHE A 241 15.43 56.02 2.20
N PHE A 242 14.64 56.42 3.20
CA PHE A 242 13.40 57.20 3.05
C PHE A 242 13.58 58.72 3.21
N LYS A 243 14.81 59.20 3.41
CA LYS A 243 15.08 60.63 3.60
C LYS A 243 14.72 61.44 2.36
N GLY A 244 13.96 62.52 2.58
CA GLY A 244 13.49 63.40 1.50
C GLY A 244 12.40 62.81 0.61
N VAL A 245 11.76 61.69 1.03
CA VAL A 245 10.65 61.06 0.30
C VAL A 245 9.36 61.33 1.06
N ASP A 246 8.28 61.68 0.35
CA ASP A 246 6.98 61.89 0.98
C ASP A 246 6.46 60.61 1.67
N PRO A 247 5.82 60.69 2.86
CA PRO A 247 5.33 59.50 3.58
C PRO A 247 4.40 58.60 2.76
N GLN A 248 3.66 59.18 1.81
CA GLN A 248 2.77 58.45 0.88
C GLN A 248 3.53 57.55 -0.12
N ASP A 249 4.83 57.79 -0.27
CA ASP A 249 5.71 57.09 -1.20
C ASP A 249 6.72 56.19 -0.50
N GLN A 250 6.59 55.97 0.80
CA GLN A 250 7.43 55.09 1.60
C GLN A 250 6.70 53.79 1.95
N PHE A 251 7.25 52.64 1.59
CA PHE A 251 6.62 51.33 1.82
C PHE A 251 7.57 50.33 2.45
N ILE A 252 7.08 49.61 3.46
CA ILE A 252 7.75 48.45 4.06
C ILE A 252 7.07 47.19 3.55
N GLY A 253 7.78 46.41 2.74
CA GLY A 253 7.24 45.28 2.00
C GLY A 253 7.61 43.92 2.59
N PHE A 254 6.69 42.96 2.46
CA PHE A 254 6.98 41.55 2.68
C PHE A 254 6.23 40.68 1.65
N ALA A 255 6.80 39.53 1.34
CA ALA A 255 6.15 38.53 0.48
C ALA A 255 5.00 37.88 1.23
N ASP A 256 3.77 38.15 0.78
CA ASP A 256 2.55 37.71 1.45
C ASP A 256 1.92 36.52 0.73
N PRO A 257 1.93 35.30 1.31
CA PRO A 257 1.21 34.17 0.76
C PRO A 257 -0.30 34.20 1.04
N SER A 258 -0.81 35.20 1.78
CA SER A 258 -2.26 35.34 2.01
C SER A 258 -3.00 35.80 0.76
N ASN A 259 -4.09 35.11 0.39
CA ASN A 259 -5.01 35.54 -0.67
C ASN A 259 -6.31 36.16 -0.12
N TYR A 260 -6.41 36.37 1.19
CA TYR A 260 -7.57 37.04 1.79
C TYR A 260 -7.60 38.53 1.41
N SER A 261 -8.76 39.06 1.05
CA SER A 261 -8.91 40.44 0.58
C SER A 261 -8.49 41.52 1.58
N LYS A 262 -8.62 41.26 2.88
CA LYS A 262 -8.29 42.23 3.95
C LYS A 262 -7.25 41.73 4.96
N ASN A 263 -6.93 40.44 4.95
CA ASN A 263 -6.10 39.83 5.99
C ASN A 263 -4.68 39.57 5.45
N PRO A 264 -3.64 40.26 5.96
CA PRO A 264 -2.26 39.93 5.64
C PRO A 264 -1.85 38.59 6.25
N GLY A 265 -0.80 37.98 5.73
CA GLY A 265 -0.29 36.74 6.31
C GLY A 265 0.42 36.91 7.66
N TRP A 266 0.64 35.77 8.31
CA TRP A 266 1.01 35.67 9.73
C TRP A 266 2.29 36.43 10.14
N MET A 267 3.32 36.42 9.28
CA MET A 267 4.64 36.99 9.53
C MET A 267 4.66 38.52 9.64
N LEU A 268 3.61 39.22 9.20
CA LEU A 268 3.50 40.67 9.39
C LEU A 268 3.57 41.05 10.89
N ARG A 269 3.09 40.18 11.79
CA ARG A 269 3.20 40.38 13.24
C ARG A 269 4.66 40.60 13.69
N ASN A 270 5.58 39.78 13.18
CA ASN A 270 7.00 39.86 13.52
C ASN A 270 7.66 41.08 12.87
N LEU A 271 7.30 41.40 11.62
CA LEU A 271 7.78 42.59 10.94
C LEU A 271 7.38 43.88 11.67
N LEU A 272 6.14 44.00 12.14
CA LEU A 272 5.68 45.18 12.88
C LEU A 272 6.41 45.39 14.21
N VAL A 273 6.82 44.30 14.86
CA VAL A 273 7.70 44.39 16.04
C VAL A 273 9.07 44.91 15.63
N LEU A 274 9.67 44.40 14.55
CA LEU A 274 10.94 44.92 14.02
C LEU A 274 10.86 46.42 13.73
N VAL A 275 9.83 46.86 13.01
CA VAL A 275 9.60 48.28 12.68
C VAL A 275 9.58 49.14 13.94
N ARG A 276 8.85 48.71 14.99
CA ARG A 276 8.78 49.48 16.23
C ARG A 276 10.12 49.52 16.98
N GLN A 277 10.83 48.39 17.00
CA GLN A 277 12.06 48.23 17.78
C GLN A 277 13.28 48.87 17.12
N LEU A 278 13.41 48.79 15.79
CA LEU A 278 14.59 49.24 15.05
C LEU A 278 14.35 50.51 14.23
N PHE A 279 13.17 50.66 13.62
CA PHE A 279 12.90 51.83 12.78
C PHE A 279 12.28 52.99 13.58
N HIS A 280 11.74 52.68 14.75
CA HIS A 280 11.08 53.64 15.64
C HIS A 280 9.93 54.42 14.97
N LEU A 281 9.29 53.82 13.98
CA LEU A 281 8.13 54.38 13.30
C LEU A 281 6.85 54.00 14.04
N ASP A 282 5.92 54.95 14.13
CA ASP A 282 4.58 54.79 14.70
C ASP A 282 3.48 54.92 13.63
N ASP A 283 3.83 55.35 12.43
CA ASP A 283 2.95 55.53 11.28
C ASP A 283 3.63 54.96 10.02
N VAL A 284 3.05 53.92 9.41
CA VAL A 284 3.71 53.18 8.33
C VAL A 284 2.74 52.69 7.25
N GLN A 285 3.21 52.64 6.01
CA GLN A 285 2.55 51.91 4.94
C GLN A 285 3.21 50.55 4.73
N ILE A 286 2.44 49.49 4.92
CA ILE A 286 2.86 48.10 4.73
C ILE A 286 2.41 47.61 3.37
N LEU A 287 3.36 47.16 2.55
CA LEU A 287 3.11 46.50 1.28
C LEU A 287 3.06 44.97 1.47
N CYS A 288 1.87 44.41 1.40
CA CYS A 288 1.65 42.98 1.33
C CYS A 288 1.85 42.52 -0.12
N TYR A 289 3.08 42.12 -0.46
CA TYR A 289 3.47 41.81 -1.83
C TYR A 289 2.95 40.43 -2.25
N ARG A 290 1.93 40.42 -3.12
CA ARG A 290 1.19 39.22 -3.56
C ARG A 290 1.31 38.96 -5.06
N ASP A 291 2.17 39.70 -5.75
CA ASP A 291 2.28 39.62 -7.21
C ASP A 291 3.41 38.70 -7.65
N THR A 292 3.18 38.02 -8.77
CA THR A 292 4.16 37.13 -9.39
C THR A 292 4.54 37.67 -10.76
N HIS A 293 5.73 37.32 -11.27
CA HIS A 293 6.14 37.74 -12.61
C HIS A 293 5.16 37.29 -13.70
N ARG A 294 4.51 36.13 -13.52
CA ARG A 294 3.52 35.58 -14.46
C ARG A 294 2.18 36.33 -14.46
N SER A 295 1.85 37.01 -13.37
CA SER A 295 0.59 37.72 -13.16
C SER A 295 0.83 39.19 -12.80
N ARG A 296 1.90 39.79 -13.34
CA ARG A 296 2.36 41.14 -12.99
C ARG A 296 1.41 42.26 -13.44
N ASP A 297 0.50 41.94 -14.34
CA ASP A 297 -0.61 42.76 -14.82
C ASP A 297 -1.82 42.75 -13.87
N GLN A 298 -1.87 41.80 -12.94
CA GLN A 298 -2.93 41.68 -11.93
C GLN A 298 -2.49 42.33 -10.62
N ALA A 299 -3.17 43.38 -10.18
CA ALA A 299 -2.89 44.06 -8.92
C ALA A 299 -3.41 43.27 -7.70
N ASN A 300 -2.65 42.26 -7.27
CA ASN A 300 -3.02 41.42 -6.12
C ASN A 300 -2.46 41.95 -4.80
N SER A 301 -1.33 42.69 -4.84
CA SER A 301 -0.73 43.28 -3.64
C SER A 301 -1.67 44.26 -2.93
N LEU A 302 -1.57 44.31 -1.59
CA LEU A 302 -2.33 45.22 -0.74
C LEU A 302 -1.40 46.19 -0.04
N VAL A 303 -1.81 47.45 0.08
CA VAL A 303 -1.17 48.46 0.91
C VAL A 303 -2.04 48.72 2.13
N LEU A 304 -1.45 48.57 3.31
CA LEU A 304 -2.09 48.81 4.60
C LEU A 304 -1.43 50.01 5.28
N HIS A 305 -2.19 51.07 5.53
CA HIS A 305 -1.73 52.20 6.34
C HIS A 305 -2.02 51.91 7.82
N LEU A 306 -0.97 51.69 8.59
CA LEU A 306 -1.06 51.24 9.97
C LEU A 306 -0.48 52.29 10.92
N LYS A 307 -1.23 52.58 11.97
CA LYS A 307 -0.81 53.43 13.08
C LYS A 307 -0.66 52.64 14.37
N TRP A 308 0.40 52.97 15.09
CA TRP A 308 0.61 52.58 16.47
C TRP A 308 0.22 53.75 17.37
N THR A 309 -0.85 53.58 18.15
CA THR A 309 -1.27 54.61 19.11
C THR A 309 -0.63 54.31 20.46
N ALA A 310 0.18 55.23 20.97
CA ALA A 310 0.72 55.12 22.33
C ALA A 310 -0.44 55.06 23.35
N PRO A 311 -0.32 54.26 24.43
CA PRO A 311 -1.26 54.35 25.53
C PRO A 311 -1.16 55.77 26.14
N ALA A 312 -2.29 56.34 26.57
CA ALA A 312 -2.29 57.60 27.30
C ALA A 312 -1.28 57.53 28.46
N PRO A 313 -0.49 58.58 28.71
CA PRO A 313 0.53 58.53 29.75
C PRO A 313 -0.14 58.25 31.10
N PRO A 314 0.34 57.28 31.89
CA PRO A 314 0.03 57.24 33.31
C PRO A 314 0.62 58.51 33.93
N GLU A 315 -0.17 59.23 34.71
CA GLU A 315 0.33 60.24 35.64
C GLU A 315 1.46 59.61 36.48
N GLU A 316 2.59 60.31 36.51
CA GLU A 316 3.76 60.09 37.37
C GLU A 316 4.47 58.72 37.27
N ARG A 317 5.58 58.67 36.51
CA ARG A 317 6.72 57.81 36.85
C ARG A 317 8.03 58.61 36.85
N SER A 318 8.65 58.63 38.02
CA SER A 318 9.90 59.30 38.36
C SER A 318 11.09 58.93 37.45
N PRO A 319 12.11 59.80 37.33
CA PRO A 319 13.25 59.56 36.46
C PRO A 319 14.29 58.71 37.18
N VAL A 320 14.63 57.53 36.66
CA VAL A 320 15.87 56.82 37.03
C VAL A 320 16.40 56.03 35.83
N GLY A 321 17.68 56.20 35.53
CA GLY A 321 18.39 55.58 34.42
C GLY A 321 18.75 54.09 34.60
N SER A 322 19.63 53.65 33.69
CA SER A 322 20.21 52.31 33.47
C SER A 322 19.44 51.40 32.50
N GLY A 323 20.18 50.91 31.49
CA GLY A 323 19.70 50.09 30.39
C GLY A 323 19.06 48.78 30.83
N LYS A 324 17.73 48.74 30.85
CA LYS A 324 16.96 47.50 31.01
C LYS A 324 16.76 46.87 29.65
N ILE A 325 17.20 45.61 29.53
CA ILE A 325 16.85 44.68 28.44
C ILE A 325 15.33 44.71 28.26
N ARG A 326 14.85 45.03 27.04
CA ARG A 326 13.41 45.01 26.74
C ARG A 326 12.91 43.56 26.82
N ALA A 327 11.85 43.33 27.61
CA ALA A 327 11.30 42.00 27.84
C ALA A 327 10.60 41.46 26.57
N LEU A 328 10.70 40.13 26.34
CA LEU A 328 10.06 39.44 25.23
C LEU A 328 8.54 39.70 25.22
N PRO A 329 7.96 40.17 24.10
CA PRO A 329 6.51 40.39 23.99
C PRO A 329 5.71 39.08 24.08
N LYS A 330 4.38 39.19 24.24
CA LYS A 330 3.49 38.02 24.21
C LYS A 330 3.63 37.27 22.88
N VAL A 331 3.68 35.94 22.97
CA VAL A 331 3.91 35.04 21.82
C VAL A 331 2.71 34.11 21.61
N THR A 332 2.34 33.90 20.35
CA THR A 332 1.41 32.85 19.91
C THR A 332 1.92 32.17 18.65
N GLY A 333 1.46 30.97 18.30
CA GLY A 333 1.90 30.38 17.04
C GLY A 333 1.59 28.91 16.76
N TRP A 334 1.05 28.14 17.71
CA TRP A 334 0.74 26.72 17.46
C TRP A 334 -0.30 26.57 16.35
N GLU A 335 0.01 25.70 15.38
CA GLU A 335 -0.86 25.39 14.25
C GLU A 335 -2.17 24.77 14.76
N ARG A 336 -3.27 25.08 14.07
CA ARG A 336 -4.58 24.52 14.33
C ARG A 336 -4.93 23.46 13.28
N ASP A 337 -5.71 22.47 13.68
CA ASP A 337 -6.27 21.50 12.74
C ASP A 337 -7.41 22.11 11.90
N ASN A 338 -7.95 21.33 10.96
CA ASN A 338 -9.07 21.76 10.12
C ASN A 338 -10.37 22.03 10.92
N GLN A 339 -10.43 21.59 12.18
CA GLN A 339 -11.53 21.87 13.13
C GLN A 339 -11.21 23.07 14.05
N ASN A 340 -10.15 23.82 13.75
CA ASN A 340 -9.67 24.98 14.49
C ASN A 340 -9.20 24.67 15.93
N LYS A 341 -8.88 23.41 16.23
CA LYS A 341 -8.37 22.94 17.53
C LYS A 341 -6.84 22.92 17.53
N LEU A 342 -6.26 23.14 18.71
CA LEU A 342 -4.82 23.08 18.95
C LEU A 342 -4.41 21.63 19.25
N THR A 343 -4.31 20.82 18.20
CA THR A 343 -4.08 19.38 18.28
C THR A 343 -2.95 18.96 17.33
N SER A 344 -2.21 17.93 17.73
CA SER A 344 -1.20 17.30 16.89
C SER A 344 -1.85 16.59 15.70
N ARG A 345 -1.19 16.61 14.55
CA ARG A 345 -1.58 15.83 13.37
C ARG A 345 -0.89 14.48 13.40
N THR A 346 -1.58 13.45 12.93
CA THR A 346 -1.02 12.10 12.77
C THR A 346 -1.24 11.62 11.34
N VAL A 347 -0.19 11.13 10.70
CA VAL A 347 -0.22 10.58 9.35
C VAL A 347 0.18 9.10 9.40
N ASP A 348 -0.61 8.25 8.76
CA ASP A 348 -0.33 6.81 8.59
C ASP A 348 0.26 6.58 7.20
N LEU A 349 1.51 6.14 7.13
CA LEU A 349 2.23 5.88 5.89
C LEU A 349 2.53 4.40 5.68
N ALA A 350 1.88 3.51 6.44
CA ALA A 350 2.12 2.06 6.32
C ALA A 350 1.88 1.55 4.90
N GLU A 351 0.87 2.05 4.20
CA GLU A 351 0.59 1.64 2.81
C GLU A 351 1.69 2.00 1.81
N TYR A 352 2.54 3.00 2.13
CA TYR A 352 3.58 3.49 1.22
C TYR A 352 4.99 3.07 1.65
N MET A 353 5.17 2.63 2.90
CA MET A 353 6.48 2.35 3.49
C MET A 353 6.64 0.94 4.03
N ASP A 354 5.56 0.19 4.29
CA ASP A 354 5.62 -1.20 4.78
C ASP A 354 5.89 -2.17 3.63
N PRO A 355 7.07 -2.83 3.58
CA PRO A 355 7.41 -3.76 2.51
C PRO A 355 6.41 -4.91 2.34
N THR A 356 5.81 -5.38 3.44
CA THR A 356 4.85 -6.48 3.41
C THR A 356 3.54 -6.05 2.75
N ARG A 357 3.06 -4.84 3.06
CA ARG A 357 1.85 -4.28 2.42
C ARG A 357 2.09 -3.94 0.95
N LEU A 358 3.28 -3.44 0.61
CA LEU A 358 3.65 -3.17 -0.78
C LEU A 358 3.67 -4.46 -1.61
N ALA A 359 4.21 -5.55 -1.06
CA ALA A 359 4.18 -6.87 -1.71
C ALA A 359 2.74 -7.38 -1.89
N ASP A 360 1.89 -7.28 -0.86
CA ASP A 360 0.46 -7.66 -0.94
C ASP A 360 -0.29 -6.88 -2.03
N GLN A 361 -0.09 -5.55 -2.08
CA GLN A 361 -0.69 -4.70 -3.11
C GLN A 361 -0.21 -5.05 -4.52
N ALA A 362 1.08 -5.36 -4.70
CA ALA A 362 1.64 -5.72 -6.00
C ALA A 362 1.12 -7.07 -6.52
N VAL A 363 0.96 -8.07 -5.64
CA VAL A 363 0.36 -9.37 -5.99
C VAL A 363 -1.11 -9.19 -6.37
N ASP A 364 -1.89 -8.48 -5.54
CA ASP A 364 -3.31 -8.24 -5.80
C ASP A 364 -3.52 -7.41 -7.08
N LEU A 365 -2.62 -6.47 -7.39
CA LEU A 365 -2.68 -5.67 -8.62
C LEU A 365 -2.53 -6.55 -9.87
N ASN A 366 -1.61 -7.53 -9.87
CA ASN A 366 -1.43 -8.43 -11.01
C ASN A 366 -2.72 -9.21 -11.33
N LEU A 367 -3.38 -9.74 -10.31
CA LEU A 367 -4.65 -10.45 -10.48
C LEU A 367 -5.77 -9.51 -10.94
N LYS A 368 -5.85 -8.31 -10.37
CA LYS A 368 -6.81 -7.28 -10.81
C LYS A 368 -6.60 -6.88 -12.27
N LEU A 369 -5.36 -6.86 -12.77
CA LEU A 369 -5.07 -6.60 -14.17
C LEU A 369 -5.61 -7.70 -15.09
N ILE A 370 -5.56 -8.97 -14.69
CA ILE A 370 -6.20 -10.08 -15.44
C ILE A 370 -7.72 -9.83 -15.53
N LYS A 371 -8.35 -9.51 -14.39
CA LYS A 371 -9.77 -9.17 -14.36
C LYS A 371 -10.12 -8.00 -15.27
N TRP A 372 -9.40 -6.88 -15.15
CA TRP A 372 -9.74 -5.66 -15.90
C TRP A 372 -9.44 -5.75 -17.39
N ARG A 373 -8.39 -6.49 -17.79
CA ARG A 373 -7.94 -6.51 -19.19
C ARG A 373 -8.48 -7.69 -19.98
N ILE A 374 -8.63 -8.86 -19.35
CA ILE A 374 -8.87 -10.13 -20.05
C ILE A 374 -10.22 -10.74 -19.68
N ALA A 375 -10.52 -10.86 -18.38
CA ALA A 375 -11.71 -11.57 -17.91
C ALA A 375 -12.50 -10.75 -16.86
N PRO A 376 -13.30 -9.75 -17.25
CA PRO A 376 -14.02 -8.86 -16.31
C PRO A 376 -14.98 -9.59 -15.36
N GLY A 377 -15.53 -10.73 -15.79
CA GLY A 377 -16.44 -11.57 -15.02
C GLY A 377 -15.78 -12.45 -13.97
N ILE A 378 -14.45 -12.48 -13.87
CA ILE A 378 -13.77 -13.31 -12.86
C ILE A 378 -13.97 -12.72 -11.44
N ASP A 379 -14.34 -13.58 -10.52
CA ASP A 379 -14.35 -13.32 -9.09
C ASP A 379 -13.00 -13.77 -8.49
N LEU A 380 -12.17 -12.79 -8.12
CA LEU A 380 -10.88 -13.04 -7.48
C LEU A 380 -11.02 -13.16 -5.96
N ASP A 381 -12.09 -12.63 -5.38
CA ASP A 381 -12.29 -12.61 -3.93
C ASP A 381 -12.68 -14.01 -3.44
N VAL A 382 -13.48 -14.75 -4.22
CA VAL A 382 -13.77 -16.16 -3.93
C VAL A 382 -12.50 -17.01 -3.94
N VAL A 383 -11.59 -16.76 -4.88
CA VAL A 383 -10.30 -17.48 -4.95
C VAL A 383 -9.42 -17.13 -3.76
N LYS A 384 -9.28 -15.83 -3.45
CA LYS A 384 -8.47 -15.33 -2.34
C LYS A 384 -8.92 -15.88 -0.97
N SER A 385 -10.24 -15.98 -0.76
CA SER A 385 -10.85 -16.41 0.51
C SER A 385 -10.96 -17.93 0.69
N THR A 386 -10.78 -18.71 -0.37
CA THR A 386 -10.87 -20.17 -0.33
C THR A 386 -9.76 -20.76 0.53
N LYS A 387 -10.11 -21.65 1.46
CA LYS A 387 -9.16 -22.38 2.31
C LYS A 387 -8.83 -23.74 1.70
N CYS A 388 -7.56 -23.97 1.40
CA CYS A 388 -7.09 -25.18 0.73
C CYS A 388 -6.35 -26.11 1.71
N LEU A 389 -6.82 -27.35 1.83
CA LEU A 389 -6.10 -28.43 2.52
C LEU A 389 -5.38 -29.31 1.48
N LEU A 390 -4.06 -29.44 1.59
CA LEU A 390 -3.24 -30.28 0.72
C LEU A 390 -2.78 -31.52 1.48
N LEU A 391 -3.36 -32.66 1.13
CA LEU A 391 -2.96 -33.96 1.64
C LEU A 391 -1.80 -34.46 0.79
N GLY A 392 -0.58 -34.28 1.29
CA GLY A 392 0.68 -34.53 0.60
C GLY A 392 1.46 -33.24 0.35
N ALA A 393 2.68 -33.16 0.88
CA ALA A 393 3.65 -32.07 0.67
C ALA A 393 4.80 -32.50 -0.27
N GLY A 394 4.61 -33.58 -1.03
CA GLY A 394 5.56 -34.05 -2.03
C GLY A 394 5.60 -33.20 -3.31
N THR A 395 5.87 -33.85 -4.44
CA THR A 395 6.02 -33.19 -5.75
C THR A 395 4.77 -32.41 -6.14
N LEU A 396 3.59 -33.04 -6.08
CA LEU A 396 2.32 -32.38 -6.39
C LEU A 396 2.00 -31.25 -5.40
N GLY A 397 2.09 -31.51 -4.09
CA GLY A 397 1.82 -30.49 -3.05
C GLY A 397 2.64 -29.22 -3.22
N SER A 398 3.92 -29.37 -3.58
CA SER A 398 4.83 -28.26 -3.82
C SER A 398 4.44 -27.40 -5.02
N TYR A 399 4.03 -28.00 -6.14
CA TYR A 399 3.62 -27.25 -7.33
C TYR A 399 2.20 -26.67 -7.19
N VAL A 400 1.26 -27.45 -6.64
CA VAL A 400 -0.13 -27.01 -6.40
C VAL A 400 -0.15 -25.78 -5.51
N SER A 401 0.58 -25.79 -4.38
CA SER A 401 0.61 -24.65 -3.46
C SER A 401 1.20 -23.37 -4.08
N ARG A 402 2.26 -23.49 -4.90
CA ARG A 402 2.82 -22.36 -5.65
C ARG A 402 1.80 -21.78 -6.63
N ASN A 403 1.06 -22.63 -7.34
CA ASN A 403 0.02 -22.19 -8.27
C ASN A 403 -1.16 -21.52 -7.52
N LEU A 404 -1.59 -22.08 -6.38
CA LEU A 404 -2.63 -21.48 -5.53
C LEU A 404 -2.23 -20.09 -5.03
N MET A 405 -0.99 -19.94 -4.56
CA MET A 405 -0.43 -18.65 -4.15
C MET A 405 -0.36 -17.66 -5.31
N GLY A 406 -0.01 -18.13 -6.52
CA GLY A 406 -0.04 -17.33 -7.75
C GLY A 406 -1.43 -16.77 -8.08
N TRP A 407 -2.48 -17.54 -7.80
CA TRP A 407 -3.89 -17.12 -7.90
C TRP A 407 -4.41 -16.31 -6.71
N GLY A 408 -3.56 -16.04 -5.71
CA GLY A 408 -3.88 -15.20 -4.57
C GLY A 408 -4.55 -15.90 -3.39
N VAL A 409 -4.60 -17.24 -3.38
CA VAL A 409 -5.11 -18.02 -2.23
C VAL A 409 -4.29 -17.68 -0.99
N ARG A 410 -4.97 -17.35 0.12
CA ARG A 410 -4.31 -16.91 1.35
C ARG A 410 -4.17 -17.99 2.41
N LYS A 411 -5.05 -19.00 2.46
CA LYS A 411 -5.00 -20.05 3.49
C LYS A 411 -4.67 -21.41 2.88
N ILE A 412 -3.51 -21.95 3.21
CA ILE A 412 -2.96 -23.19 2.66
C ILE A 412 -2.45 -24.07 3.81
N THR A 413 -3.03 -25.25 3.98
CA THR A 413 -2.63 -26.18 5.05
C THR A 413 -2.10 -27.47 4.46
N PHE A 414 -0.90 -27.89 4.86
CA PHE A 414 -0.28 -29.15 4.44
C PHE A 414 -0.46 -30.25 5.47
N VAL A 415 -0.64 -31.48 4.98
CA VAL A 415 -0.59 -32.71 5.78
C VAL A 415 0.41 -33.67 5.14
N ASP A 416 1.47 -34.03 5.86
CA ASP A 416 2.49 -34.99 5.40
C ASP A 416 3.28 -35.52 6.60
N ASN A 417 3.59 -36.83 6.64
CA ASN A 417 4.36 -37.45 7.72
C ASN A 417 5.85 -37.68 7.37
N ALA A 418 6.27 -37.41 6.12
CA ALA A 418 7.61 -37.70 5.66
C ALA A 418 8.60 -36.56 5.94
N THR A 419 9.88 -36.92 5.98
CA THR A 419 11.00 -35.97 6.02
C THR A 419 11.56 -35.70 4.62
N VAL A 420 12.24 -34.57 4.46
CA VAL A 420 12.90 -34.19 3.20
C VAL A 420 14.15 -35.05 3.00
N SER A 421 14.24 -35.73 1.86
CA SER A 421 15.42 -36.52 1.46
C SER A 421 16.22 -35.85 0.34
N PHE A 422 17.49 -36.26 0.15
CA PHE A 422 18.40 -35.63 -0.84
C PHE A 422 17.88 -35.63 -2.29
N SER A 423 17.01 -36.57 -2.66
CA SER A 423 16.40 -36.62 -4.00
C SER A 423 15.20 -35.70 -4.17
N ASN A 424 14.69 -35.10 -3.08
CA ASN A 424 13.47 -34.31 -3.09
C ASN A 424 13.63 -32.90 -3.69
N PRO A 425 14.64 -32.07 -3.32
CA PRO A 425 14.71 -30.67 -3.75
C PRO A 425 14.63 -30.44 -5.27
N VAL A 426 15.19 -31.35 -6.07
CA VAL A 426 15.17 -31.26 -7.55
C VAL A 426 13.80 -31.52 -8.18
N ARG A 427 12.85 -32.08 -7.42
CA ARG A 427 11.47 -32.39 -7.86
C ARG A 427 10.41 -31.63 -7.06
N GLN A 428 10.74 -31.19 -5.85
CA GLN A 428 9.81 -30.63 -4.86
C GLN A 428 10.24 -29.18 -4.57
N PRO A 429 9.72 -28.18 -5.32
CA PRO A 429 10.23 -26.81 -5.32
C PRO A 429 9.93 -25.99 -4.05
N LEU A 430 9.63 -26.64 -2.91
CA LEU A 430 9.52 -26.01 -1.60
C LEU A 430 10.68 -26.38 -0.67
N PHE A 431 11.60 -27.24 -1.11
CA PHE A 431 12.71 -27.72 -0.29
C PHE A 431 14.04 -27.44 -0.97
N ASP A 432 15.03 -27.04 -0.16
CA ASP A 432 16.40 -26.80 -0.57
C ASP A 432 17.33 -27.92 -0.08
N PHE A 433 18.58 -27.95 -0.57
CA PHE A 433 19.59 -28.91 -0.11
C PHE A 433 19.81 -28.88 1.42
N LYS A 434 19.75 -27.69 2.03
CA LYS A 434 19.91 -27.52 3.49
C LYS A 434 18.84 -28.27 4.29
N ASP A 435 17.65 -28.45 3.72
CA ASP A 435 16.50 -29.08 4.37
C ASP A 435 16.67 -30.60 4.48
N CYS A 436 17.61 -31.19 3.72
CA CYS A 436 17.96 -32.60 3.75
C CYS A 436 18.95 -32.97 4.86
N LEU A 437 19.63 -31.98 5.45
CA LEU A 437 20.70 -32.20 6.42
C LEU A 437 20.12 -32.72 7.75
N ASN A 438 20.96 -33.38 8.56
CA ASN A 438 20.58 -33.88 9.90
C ASN A 438 19.37 -34.84 9.94
N GLY A 439 19.21 -35.65 8.89
CA GLY A 439 18.09 -36.61 8.79
C GLY A 439 16.83 -36.07 8.11
N GLY A 440 16.88 -34.82 7.62
CA GLY A 440 15.79 -34.19 6.90
C GLY A 440 14.77 -33.53 7.81
N VAL A 441 14.35 -32.31 7.47
CA VAL A 441 13.26 -31.63 8.16
C VAL A 441 11.90 -32.23 7.80
N GLN A 442 10.90 -32.01 8.65
CA GLN A 442 9.52 -32.46 8.41
C GLN A 442 8.90 -31.69 7.23
N LYS A 443 8.41 -32.40 6.22
CA LYS A 443 7.91 -31.78 4.97
C LYS A 443 6.77 -30.81 5.19
N ALA A 444 5.77 -31.19 5.99
CA ALA A 444 4.58 -30.38 6.18
C ALA A 444 4.91 -28.99 6.76
N HIS A 445 5.73 -28.94 7.82
CA HIS A 445 6.15 -27.68 8.44
C HIS A 445 7.03 -26.86 7.49
N ARG A 446 8.04 -27.49 6.90
CA ARG A 446 8.98 -26.79 6.01
C ARG A 446 8.29 -26.20 4.78
N ALA A 447 7.32 -26.92 4.20
CA ALA A 447 6.51 -26.43 3.09
C ALA A 447 5.73 -25.17 3.49
N ALA A 448 5.16 -25.15 4.70
CA ALA A 448 4.44 -23.99 5.21
C ALA A 448 5.36 -22.77 5.40
N ASP A 449 6.51 -22.91 6.09
CA ASP A 449 7.39 -21.74 6.25
C ASP A 449 8.00 -21.30 4.92
N MET A 450 8.24 -22.20 3.97
CA MET A 450 8.69 -21.80 2.62
C MET A 450 7.67 -20.92 1.90
N LEU A 451 6.36 -21.21 2.03
CA LEU A 451 5.34 -20.33 1.45
C LEU A 451 5.34 -18.95 2.11
N GLN A 452 5.51 -18.88 3.43
CA GLN A 452 5.60 -17.62 4.17
C GLN A 452 6.87 -16.82 3.82
N GLU A 453 7.98 -17.50 3.53
CA GLU A 453 9.22 -16.89 3.02
C GLU A 453 9.04 -16.33 1.61
N ILE A 454 8.30 -17.03 0.74
CA ILE A 454 8.01 -16.56 -0.63
C ILE A 454 7.08 -15.34 -0.59
N TYR A 455 6.02 -15.39 0.22
CA TYR A 455 5.04 -14.32 0.33
C TYR A 455 4.48 -14.23 1.77
N PRO A 456 4.88 -13.21 2.55
CA PRO A 456 4.50 -13.10 3.97
C PRO A 456 3.00 -12.92 4.24
N GLY A 457 2.19 -12.63 3.21
CA GLY A 457 0.75 -12.47 3.36
C GLY A 457 -0.04 -13.78 3.34
N VAL A 458 0.60 -14.93 3.15
CA VAL A 458 -0.06 -16.25 3.20
C VAL A 458 -0.16 -16.78 4.64
N ASP A 459 -1.33 -17.26 5.04
CA ASP A 459 -1.56 -18.10 6.23
C ASP A 459 -1.31 -19.56 5.83
N ALA A 460 -0.04 -19.98 5.93
CA ALA A 460 0.36 -21.35 5.65
C ALA A 460 0.63 -22.13 6.94
N GLN A 461 0.11 -23.35 7.04
CA GLN A 461 0.28 -24.24 8.20
C GLN A 461 0.63 -25.66 7.75
N GLY A 462 1.34 -26.41 8.60
CA GLY A 462 1.73 -27.80 8.33
C GLY A 462 1.38 -28.71 9.50
N HIS A 463 0.86 -29.90 9.21
CA HIS A 463 0.54 -30.93 10.19
C HIS A 463 1.29 -32.22 9.85
N VAL A 464 2.10 -32.70 10.79
CA VAL A 464 2.82 -33.98 10.66
C VAL A 464 1.95 -35.10 11.21
N MET A 465 1.25 -35.80 10.32
CA MET A 465 0.40 -36.94 10.67
C MET A 465 0.19 -37.89 9.49
N ASN A 466 -0.11 -39.16 9.77
CA ASN A 466 -0.45 -40.13 8.74
C ASN A 466 -1.92 -40.03 8.35
N VAL A 467 -2.21 -40.31 7.09
CA VAL A 467 -3.57 -40.60 6.63
C VAL A 467 -3.77 -42.12 6.72
N PRO A 468 -4.73 -42.61 7.52
CA PRO A 468 -5.00 -44.04 7.63
C PRO A 468 -5.32 -44.67 6.26
N MET A 469 -4.58 -45.72 5.90
CA MET A 469 -4.66 -46.37 4.58
C MET A 469 -5.53 -47.63 4.64
N ALA A 470 -6.50 -47.74 3.72
CA ALA A 470 -7.37 -48.92 3.63
C ALA A 470 -6.57 -50.22 3.46
N GLY A 471 -6.98 -51.29 4.15
CA GLY A 471 -6.34 -52.61 4.08
C GLY A 471 -5.06 -52.80 4.90
N HIS A 472 -4.56 -51.77 5.58
CA HIS A 472 -3.40 -51.87 6.47
C HIS A 472 -3.79 -52.06 7.94
N PRO A 473 -3.14 -52.98 8.68
CA PRO A 473 -3.47 -53.23 10.08
C PRO A 473 -3.15 -52.02 10.97
N ILE A 474 -4.07 -51.73 11.90
CA ILE A 474 -3.90 -50.68 12.90
C ILE A 474 -2.89 -51.16 13.95
N LEU A 475 -1.69 -50.59 13.94
CA LEU A 475 -0.64 -50.91 14.92
C LEU A 475 -0.89 -50.25 16.29
N ASP A 476 -1.41 -49.02 16.29
CA ASP A 476 -1.75 -48.25 17.50
C ASP A 476 -3.10 -47.54 17.30
N GLU A 477 -4.15 -48.14 17.85
CA GLU A 477 -5.53 -47.63 17.70
C GLU A 477 -5.69 -46.22 18.28
N ARG A 478 -5.04 -45.89 19.39
CA ARG A 478 -5.19 -44.57 20.02
C ARG A 478 -4.59 -43.49 19.13
N LYS A 479 -3.41 -43.75 18.56
CA LYS A 479 -2.75 -42.82 17.65
C LYS A 479 -3.54 -42.67 16.36
N THR A 480 -3.95 -43.77 15.72
CA THR A 480 -4.70 -43.71 14.44
C THR A 480 -6.05 -43.02 14.62
N LYS A 481 -6.72 -43.20 15.76
CA LYS A 481 -7.95 -42.48 16.09
C LYS A 481 -7.72 -40.97 16.22
N ALA A 482 -6.65 -40.56 16.90
CA ALA A 482 -6.30 -39.14 17.02
C ALA A 482 -5.95 -38.51 15.65
N GLU A 483 -5.21 -39.22 14.80
CA GLU A 483 -4.92 -38.79 13.42
C GLU A 483 -6.20 -38.69 12.57
N PHE A 484 -7.15 -39.62 12.73
CA PHE A 484 -8.48 -39.56 12.10
C PHE A 484 -9.27 -38.33 12.55
N GLU A 485 -9.33 -38.06 13.86
CA GLU A 485 -10.07 -36.92 14.42
C GLU A 485 -9.45 -35.59 13.94
N ALA A 486 -8.11 -35.50 13.91
CA ALA A 486 -7.40 -34.34 13.39
C ALA A 486 -7.65 -34.13 11.88
N LEU A 487 -7.61 -35.21 11.09
CA LEU A 487 -7.91 -35.14 9.65
C LEU A 487 -9.35 -34.70 9.40
N LYS A 488 -10.31 -35.22 10.17
CA LYS A 488 -11.70 -34.81 10.08
C LYS A 488 -11.86 -33.32 10.39
N GLN A 489 -11.24 -32.84 11.48
CA GLN A 489 -11.28 -31.41 11.83
C GLN A 489 -10.72 -30.54 10.70
N LEU A 490 -9.56 -30.91 10.14
CA LEU A 490 -8.95 -30.17 9.04
C LEU A 490 -9.87 -30.15 7.81
N ILE A 491 -10.49 -31.27 7.44
CA ILE A 491 -11.44 -31.31 6.32
C ILE A 491 -12.65 -30.41 6.58
N ASP A 492 -13.18 -30.41 7.80
CA ASP A 492 -14.34 -29.59 8.17
C ASP A 492 -14.01 -28.08 8.14
N GLU A 493 -12.79 -27.69 8.52
CA GLU A 493 -12.32 -26.29 8.55
C GLU A 493 -11.98 -25.68 7.17
N HIS A 494 -11.70 -26.52 6.17
CA HIS A 494 -11.27 -26.11 4.83
C HIS A 494 -12.39 -26.23 3.79
N ASP A 495 -12.29 -25.45 2.70
CA ASP A 495 -13.31 -25.43 1.64
C ASP A 495 -13.02 -26.45 0.54
N VAL A 496 -11.72 -26.62 0.24
CA VAL A 496 -11.21 -27.49 -0.83
C VAL A 496 -10.17 -28.45 -0.28
N ILE A 497 -10.31 -29.72 -0.62
CA ILE A 497 -9.41 -30.80 -0.22
C ILE A 497 -8.67 -31.32 -1.46
N PHE A 498 -7.36 -31.21 -1.46
CA PHE A 498 -6.50 -31.74 -2.51
C PHE A 498 -5.91 -33.10 -2.10
N LEU A 499 -6.18 -34.12 -2.90
CA LEU A 499 -5.63 -35.47 -2.74
C LEU A 499 -4.36 -35.59 -3.59
N LEU A 500 -3.21 -35.38 -2.96
CA LEU A 500 -1.88 -35.33 -3.59
C LEU A 500 -0.96 -36.40 -3.00
N LEU A 501 -1.57 -37.49 -2.54
CA LEU A 501 -0.93 -38.62 -1.89
C LEU A 501 -0.27 -39.53 -2.93
N ASP A 502 0.59 -40.42 -2.45
CA ASP A 502 1.50 -41.24 -3.25
C ASP A 502 0.96 -42.62 -3.63
N SER A 503 -0.21 -42.99 -3.10
CA SER A 503 -0.78 -44.33 -3.15
C SER A 503 -2.29 -44.26 -3.25
N ARG A 504 -2.91 -45.30 -3.81
CA ARG A 504 -4.36 -45.38 -3.98
C ARG A 504 -5.08 -45.54 -2.63
N GLU A 505 -4.53 -46.34 -1.74
CA GLU A 505 -5.09 -46.72 -0.45
C GLU A 505 -5.22 -45.51 0.49
N SER A 506 -4.24 -44.61 0.45
CA SER A 506 -4.24 -43.38 1.25
C SER A 506 -5.28 -42.34 0.77
N ARG A 507 -5.72 -42.41 -0.50
CA ARG A 507 -6.77 -41.53 -1.03
C ARG A 507 -8.18 -41.92 -0.58
N TRP A 508 -8.39 -43.16 -0.14
CA TRP A 508 -9.73 -43.70 0.14
C TRP A 508 -10.44 -42.93 1.25
N LEU A 509 -9.83 -42.85 2.44
CA LEU A 509 -10.46 -42.20 3.59
C LEU A 509 -10.74 -40.70 3.36
N PRO A 510 -9.80 -39.89 2.83
CA PRO A 510 -10.10 -38.50 2.46
C PRO A 510 -11.21 -38.36 1.42
N THR A 511 -11.37 -39.34 0.52
CA THR A 511 -12.46 -39.35 -0.47
C THR A 511 -13.82 -39.52 0.22
N VAL A 512 -13.93 -40.51 1.12
CA VAL A 512 -15.14 -40.75 1.93
C VAL A 512 -15.47 -39.50 2.75
N MET A 513 -14.49 -38.98 3.50
CA MET A 513 -14.67 -37.80 4.35
C MET A 513 -15.09 -36.56 3.56
N GLY A 514 -14.43 -36.27 2.44
CA GLY A 514 -14.72 -35.11 1.61
C GLY A 514 -16.09 -35.17 0.96
N LYS A 515 -16.50 -36.36 0.48
CA LYS A 515 -17.86 -36.58 -0.06
C LYS A 515 -18.92 -36.44 1.04
N ALA A 516 -18.71 -37.04 2.21
CA ALA A 516 -19.62 -36.97 3.34
C ALA A 516 -19.80 -35.53 3.87
N ALA A 517 -18.72 -34.75 3.94
CA ALA A 517 -18.73 -33.36 4.38
C ALA A 517 -19.17 -32.35 3.29
N GLY A 518 -19.46 -32.82 2.07
CA GLY A 518 -19.91 -31.95 0.97
C GLY A 518 -18.82 -31.00 0.45
N LYS A 519 -17.55 -31.36 0.59
CA LYS A 519 -16.40 -30.51 0.22
C LYS A 519 -16.06 -30.62 -1.27
N ILE A 520 -15.36 -29.60 -1.79
CA ILE A 520 -14.74 -29.69 -3.12
C ILE A 520 -13.51 -30.58 -2.98
N VAL A 521 -13.51 -31.74 -3.62
CA VAL A 521 -12.36 -32.67 -3.59
C VAL A 521 -11.70 -32.70 -4.96
N MET A 522 -10.41 -32.38 -4.97
CA MET A 522 -9.56 -32.29 -6.15
C MET A 522 -8.51 -33.40 -6.07
N ASN A 523 -8.46 -34.29 -7.06
CA ASN A 523 -7.56 -35.43 -7.07
C ASN A 523 -6.57 -35.34 -8.23
N ALA A 524 -5.28 -35.56 -7.95
CA ALA A 524 -4.27 -35.75 -8.97
C ALA A 524 -3.46 -37.02 -8.70
N ALA A 525 -3.33 -37.86 -9.73
CA ALA A 525 -2.59 -39.11 -9.73
C ALA A 525 -1.60 -39.12 -10.90
N LEU A 526 -0.43 -39.72 -10.69
CA LEU A 526 0.67 -39.72 -11.65
C LEU A 526 1.06 -41.14 -12.02
N GLY A 527 1.31 -41.36 -13.32
CA GLY A 527 2.02 -42.51 -13.85
C GLY A 527 3.39 -42.09 -14.39
N PHE A 528 4.10 -43.02 -15.03
CA PHE A 528 5.44 -42.73 -15.59
C PHE A 528 5.43 -41.60 -16.63
N ASP A 529 4.54 -41.68 -17.63
CA ASP A 529 4.35 -40.71 -18.71
C ASP A 529 2.90 -40.18 -18.83
N THR A 530 2.03 -40.54 -17.88
CA THR A 530 0.61 -40.17 -17.84
C THR A 530 0.22 -39.50 -16.53
N PHE A 531 -0.91 -38.79 -16.53
CA PHE A 531 -1.52 -38.24 -15.31
C PHE A 531 -3.04 -38.21 -15.38
N VAL A 532 -3.68 -38.19 -14.22
CA VAL A 532 -5.11 -37.98 -14.05
C VAL A 532 -5.32 -36.79 -13.12
N VAL A 533 -6.15 -35.84 -13.54
CA VAL A 533 -6.61 -34.69 -12.76
C VAL A 533 -8.13 -34.73 -12.76
N MET A 534 -8.77 -34.71 -11.59
CA MET A 534 -10.24 -34.76 -11.53
C MET A 534 -10.81 -34.04 -10.32
N ARG A 535 -12.07 -33.64 -10.43
CA ARG A 535 -12.91 -33.20 -9.30
C ARG A 535 -13.88 -34.32 -8.94
N HIS A 536 -14.10 -34.58 -7.66
CA HIS A 536 -15.15 -35.52 -7.27
C HIS A 536 -16.54 -34.87 -7.40
N GLY A 537 -17.54 -35.62 -7.84
CA GLY A 537 -18.93 -35.17 -7.83
C GLY A 537 -19.54 -35.17 -6.43
N LEU A 538 -20.44 -34.23 -6.18
CA LEU A 538 -21.33 -34.26 -5.01
C LEU A 538 -22.70 -34.80 -5.40
N LYS A 539 -23.48 -35.26 -4.41
CA LYS A 539 -24.87 -35.66 -4.64
C LYS A 539 -25.66 -34.51 -5.24
N ALA A 540 -26.44 -34.82 -6.27
CA ALA A 540 -27.40 -33.89 -6.87
C ALA A 540 -28.53 -33.59 -5.86
N GLN A 541 -28.86 -32.32 -5.70
CA GLN A 541 -29.97 -31.80 -4.89
C GLN A 541 -31.13 -31.34 -5.77
N THR A 542 -30.89 -31.08 -7.05
CA THR A 542 -31.89 -30.66 -8.03
C THR A 542 -31.73 -31.45 -9.33
N GLU A 543 -32.79 -31.51 -10.15
CA GLU A 543 -32.78 -32.23 -11.44
C GLU A 543 -31.77 -31.68 -12.47
N VAL A 544 -31.28 -30.46 -12.26
CA VAL A 544 -30.29 -29.80 -13.14
C VAL A 544 -28.86 -30.24 -12.81
N GLU A 545 -28.63 -30.76 -11.60
CA GLU A 545 -27.31 -31.14 -11.13
C GLU A 545 -26.96 -32.57 -11.56
N LYS A 546 -25.75 -32.75 -12.10
CA LYS A 546 -25.21 -34.07 -12.42
C LYS A 546 -24.30 -34.56 -11.31
N GLU A 547 -24.55 -35.79 -10.85
CA GLU A 547 -23.66 -36.47 -9.93
C GLU A 547 -22.56 -37.20 -10.68
N PHE A 548 -21.32 -36.71 -10.52
CA PHE A 548 -20.13 -37.34 -11.07
C PHE A 548 -19.50 -38.33 -10.07
N GLY A 549 -18.77 -39.29 -10.61
CA GLY A 549 -18.02 -40.27 -9.83
C GLY A 549 -16.86 -39.66 -9.04
N CYS A 550 -16.35 -40.41 -8.07
CA CYS A 550 -15.06 -40.14 -7.45
C CYS A 550 -13.96 -40.96 -8.11
N TYR A 551 -12.73 -40.84 -7.61
CA TYR A 551 -11.57 -41.61 -8.08
C TYR A 551 -11.83 -43.13 -8.15
N PHE A 552 -12.60 -43.67 -7.19
CA PHE A 552 -12.89 -45.10 -7.06
C PHE A 552 -14.12 -45.59 -7.85
N CYS A 553 -14.86 -44.73 -8.55
CA CYS A 553 -16.08 -45.15 -9.26
C CYS A 553 -15.82 -45.90 -10.57
N ASN A 554 -14.64 -45.73 -11.17
CA ASN A 554 -14.35 -46.30 -12.49
C ASN A 554 -13.58 -47.63 -12.40
N ASP A 555 -13.59 -48.27 -11.23
CA ASP A 555 -12.86 -49.52 -10.99
C ASP A 555 -13.73 -50.51 -10.20
N VAL A 556 -13.62 -51.80 -10.53
CA VAL A 556 -14.39 -52.92 -9.98
C VAL A 556 -13.69 -53.60 -8.79
N VAL A 557 -12.60 -53.01 -8.29
CA VAL A 557 -11.82 -53.54 -7.16
C VAL A 557 -11.70 -52.47 -6.06
N ALA A 558 -12.01 -52.84 -4.81
CA ALA A 558 -11.77 -51.96 -3.67
C ALA A 558 -10.27 -51.79 -3.38
N PRO A 559 -9.85 -50.67 -2.77
CA PRO A 559 -8.45 -50.48 -2.40
C PRO A 559 -8.00 -51.55 -1.41
N GLY A 560 -7.09 -52.43 -1.85
CA GLY A 560 -6.36 -53.41 -1.05
C GLY A 560 -4.85 -53.31 -1.31
N ASP A 561 -4.05 -54.12 -0.62
CA ASP A 561 -2.57 -54.10 -0.64
C ASP A 561 -2.01 -54.32 -2.07
N SER A 562 -1.81 -53.22 -2.83
CA SER A 562 -1.59 -53.24 -4.28
C SER A 562 -0.13 -53.02 -4.69
N ILE A 563 0.78 -53.78 -4.08
CA ILE A 563 2.22 -53.70 -4.39
C ILE A 563 2.57 -54.38 -5.75
N SER A 564 1.68 -55.16 -6.39
CA SER A 564 2.10 -55.99 -7.55
C SER A 564 1.74 -55.52 -8.98
N ASP A 565 0.60 -54.85 -9.28
CA ASP A 565 0.10 -54.89 -10.69
C ASP A 565 -0.46 -53.60 -11.36
N ALA A 566 -0.21 -52.38 -10.86
CA ALA A 566 -0.67 -51.15 -11.53
C ALA A 566 0.43 -50.08 -11.73
N THR A 567 0.54 -49.51 -12.94
CA THR A 567 1.56 -48.50 -13.30
C THR A 567 1.19 -47.05 -12.91
N LEU A 568 -0.07 -46.79 -12.57
CA LEU A 568 -0.60 -45.51 -12.12
C LEU A 568 -0.67 -45.52 -10.58
N ASP A 569 -0.24 -44.44 -9.91
CA ASP A 569 -0.11 -44.35 -8.43
C ASP A 569 0.97 -45.24 -7.78
N GLN A 570 1.88 -45.87 -8.53
CA GLN A 570 3.09 -46.47 -7.94
C GLN A 570 4.27 -45.47 -7.90
N GLN A 571 4.69 -45.12 -6.68
CA GLN A 571 5.88 -44.35 -6.32
C GLN A 571 6.14 -43.10 -7.19
N CYS A 572 5.65 -41.94 -6.74
CA CYS A 572 5.82 -40.63 -7.41
C CYS A 572 7.28 -40.24 -7.79
N THR A 573 8.28 -40.97 -7.31
CA THR A 573 9.71 -40.84 -7.67
C THR A 573 10.06 -41.33 -9.06
N VAL A 574 9.30 -42.27 -9.65
CA VAL A 574 9.59 -42.86 -10.97
C VAL A 574 8.66 -42.26 -12.04
N THR A 575 8.56 -40.94 -12.06
CA THR A 575 7.76 -40.18 -13.05
C THR A 575 8.64 -39.23 -13.86
N ARG A 576 8.28 -38.99 -15.13
CA ARG A 576 8.94 -37.95 -15.94
C ARG A 576 8.77 -36.59 -15.23
N PRO A 577 9.84 -35.82 -14.97
CA PRO A 577 9.77 -34.61 -14.13
C PRO A 577 8.74 -33.56 -14.57
N GLY A 578 8.43 -33.48 -15.86
CA GLY A 578 7.47 -32.51 -16.40
C GLY A 578 5.99 -32.80 -16.08
N ILE A 579 5.64 -34.03 -15.66
CA ILE A 579 4.25 -34.43 -15.43
C ILE A 579 3.64 -33.72 -14.23
N ALA A 580 4.34 -33.74 -13.09
CA ALA A 580 3.80 -33.17 -11.86
C ALA A 580 3.51 -31.68 -11.97
N PRO A 581 4.37 -30.83 -12.59
CA PRO A 581 4.03 -29.44 -12.90
C PRO A 581 2.77 -29.30 -13.75
N ILE A 582 2.64 -30.08 -14.83
CA ILE A 582 1.48 -30.02 -15.74
C ILE A 582 0.19 -30.40 -15.02
N ALA A 583 0.20 -31.55 -14.32
CA ALA A 583 -0.94 -32.02 -13.54
C ALA A 583 -1.33 -31.01 -12.46
N SER A 584 -0.35 -30.44 -11.75
CA SER A 584 -0.60 -29.43 -10.71
C SER A 584 -1.18 -28.13 -11.25
N ALA A 585 -0.73 -27.69 -12.44
CA ALA A 585 -1.30 -26.52 -13.10
C ALA A 585 -2.76 -26.77 -13.50
N LEU A 586 -3.03 -27.87 -14.20
CA LEU A 586 -4.39 -28.25 -14.60
C LEU A 586 -5.34 -28.41 -13.42
N LEU A 587 -4.86 -28.97 -12.31
CA LEU A 587 -5.65 -29.17 -11.09
C LEU A 587 -6.06 -27.84 -10.45
N VAL A 588 -5.14 -26.87 -10.37
CA VAL A 588 -5.42 -25.55 -9.80
C VAL A 588 -6.29 -24.71 -10.73
N GLU A 589 -6.03 -24.72 -12.04
CA GLU A 589 -6.88 -24.05 -13.03
C GLU A 589 -8.31 -24.63 -13.03
N LEU A 590 -8.44 -25.95 -12.86
CA LEU A 590 -9.75 -26.58 -12.70
C LEU A 590 -10.44 -26.11 -11.42
N LEU A 591 -9.73 -25.99 -10.29
CA LEU A 591 -10.31 -25.42 -9.07
C LEU A 591 -10.80 -23.99 -9.32
N VAL A 592 -9.96 -23.13 -9.88
CA VAL A 592 -10.33 -21.73 -10.12
C VAL A 592 -11.57 -21.68 -11.01
N SER A 593 -11.63 -22.49 -12.06
CA SER A 593 -12.82 -22.65 -12.92
C SER A 593 -14.06 -23.08 -12.12
N ILE A 594 -13.97 -24.11 -11.28
CA ILE A 594 -15.06 -24.55 -10.39
C ILE A 594 -15.57 -23.39 -9.52
N LEU A 595 -14.68 -22.58 -8.94
CA LEU A 595 -15.06 -21.48 -8.05
C LEU A 595 -15.80 -20.35 -8.79
N GLN A 596 -15.58 -20.18 -10.10
CA GLN A 596 -16.28 -19.20 -10.92
C GLN A 596 -17.70 -19.65 -11.29
N HIS A 597 -17.97 -20.96 -11.32
CA HIS A 597 -19.27 -21.47 -11.69
C HIS A 597 -20.27 -21.39 -10.52
N PRO A 598 -21.52 -20.91 -10.71
CA PRO A 598 -22.53 -20.79 -9.65
C PRO A 598 -22.80 -22.10 -8.90
N LEU A 599 -22.86 -23.23 -9.63
CA LEU A 599 -23.05 -24.58 -9.07
C LEU A 599 -21.79 -25.20 -8.46
N ARG A 600 -20.63 -24.55 -8.54
CA ARG A 600 -19.34 -25.06 -8.06
C ARG A 600 -19.07 -26.50 -8.47
N THR A 601 -18.81 -27.40 -7.52
CA THR A 601 -18.56 -28.83 -7.79
C THR A 601 -19.73 -29.54 -8.50
N ARG A 602 -20.94 -29.00 -8.46
CA ARG A 602 -22.11 -29.54 -9.17
C ARG A 602 -22.27 -28.98 -10.59
N ALA A 603 -21.32 -28.16 -11.05
CA ALA A 603 -21.31 -27.67 -12.42
C ALA A 603 -21.30 -28.83 -13.43
N PRO A 604 -22.04 -28.73 -14.54
CA PRO A 604 -21.99 -29.73 -15.60
C PRO A 604 -20.58 -29.81 -16.20
N ALA A 605 -20.17 -31.01 -16.61
CA ALA A 605 -18.90 -31.20 -17.27
C ALA A 605 -18.97 -30.69 -18.72
N THR A 606 -17.90 -30.03 -19.15
CA THR A 606 -17.75 -29.59 -20.54
C THR A 606 -17.09 -30.72 -21.33
N SER A 607 -17.80 -31.31 -22.30
CA SER A 607 -17.23 -32.32 -23.18
C SER A 607 -16.70 -31.69 -24.48
N THR A 608 -15.61 -32.24 -24.99
CA THR A 608 -15.06 -31.87 -26.31
C THR A 608 -16.04 -32.28 -27.40
N GLY A 609 -16.66 -31.29 -28.07
CA GLY A 609 -17.50 -31.52 -29.25
C GLY A 609 -18.97 -31.13 -29.12
N SER A 610 -19.47 -30.83 -27.91
CA SER A 610 -20.77 -30.20 -27.75
C SER A 610 -20.62 -28.68 -27.83
N SER A 611 -21.08 -28.06 -28.93
CA SER A 611 -21.50 -26.65 -28.91
C SER A 611 -22.39 -26.43 -27.69
N PRO A 612 -22.39 -25.23 -27.05
CA PRO A 612 -23.25 -24.96 -25.91
C PRO A 612 -24.71 -25.15 -26.34
N SER A 613 -25.24 -26.34 -26.11
CA SER A 613 -26.59 -26.73 -26.47
C SER A 613 -27.53 -26.07 -25.47
N GLY A 614 -28.20 -25.01 -25.91
CA GLY A 614 -29.37 -24.45 -25.27
C GLY A 614 -29.10 -23.54 -24.06
N ASP A 615 -29.25 -22.23 -24.29
CA ASP A 615 -29.84 -21.30 -23.33
C ASP A 615 -29.22 -21.23 -21.90
N SER A 616 -27.90 -21.34 -21.76
CA SER A 616 -27.24 -20.96 -20.51
C SER A 616 -27.03 -19.44 -20.48
N THR A 617 -27.83 -18.72 -19.69
CA THR A 617 -27.65 -17.28 -19.42
C THR A 617 -26.30 -16.94 -18.77
N PHE A 618 -25.58 -17.94 -18.26
CA PHE A 618 -24.28 -17.79 -17.61
C PHE A 618 -23.14 -18.09 -18.59
N VAL A 619 -22.26 -17.10 -18.80
CA VAL A 619 -21.02 -17.24 -19.57
C VAL A 619 -19.86 -17.40 -18.60
N HIS A 620 -19.20 -18.56 -18.63
CA HIS A 620 -18.11 -18.86 -17.72
C HIS A 620 -16.84 -18.05 -18.07
N PRO A 621 -16.24 -17.31 -17.12
CA PRO A 621 -15.16 -16.36 -17.42
C PRO A 621 -13.83 -17.01 -17.83
N LEU A 622 -13.65 -18.30 -17.55
CA LEU A 622 -12.40 -19.06 -17.78
C LEU A 622 -12.59 -20.29 -18.69
N GLY A 623 -13.72 -20.43 -19.37
CA GLY A 623 -14.00 -21.59 -20.23
C GLY A 623 -14.75 -22.73 -19.53
N GLY A 624 -14.35 -23.98 -19.74
CA GLY A 624 -15.10 -25.15 -19.26
C GLY A 624 -14.73 -25.63 -17.85
N VAL A 625 -15.57 -26.53 -17.31
CA VAL A 625 -15.37 -27.19 -16.00
C VAL A 625 -15.39 -28.72 -16.17
N PRO A 626 -14.34 -29.34 -16.76
CA PRO A 626 -14.30 -30.78 -17.00
C PRO A 626 -14.41 -31.58 -15.68
N HIS A 627 -14.86 -32.83 -15.78
CA HIS A 627 -14.88 -33.74 -14.64
C HIS A 627 -13.49 -34.35 -14.40
N THR A 628 -12.96 -35.05 -15.41
CA THR A 628 -11.64 -35.67 -15.40
C THR A 628 -10.83 -35.25 -16.62
N ILE A 629 -9.55 -34.97 -16.44
CA ILE A 629 -8.56 -34.74 -17.48
C ILE A 629 -7.51 -35.84 -17.36
N ARG A 630 -7.31 -36.62 -18.43
CA ARG A 630 -6.21 -37.58 -18.57
C ARG A 630 -5.19 -37.07 -19.57
N GLY A 631 -3.94 -36.98 -19.17
CA GLY A 631 -2.85 -36.54 -20.04
C GLY A 631 -1.86 -37.65 -20.35
N TYR A 632 -1.38 -37.66 -21.58
CA TYR A 632 -0.41 -38.62 -22.12
C TYR A 632 0.76 -37.82 -22.72
N LEU A 633 1.91 -37.78 -22.03
CA LEU A 633 3.06 -36.98 -22.49
C LEU A 633 3.82 -37.62 -23.66
N SER A 634 3.67 -38.92 -23.86
CA SER A 634 4.18 -39.63 -25.04
C SER A 634 3.49 -39.16 -26.32
N GLU A 635 2.19 -38.86 -26.23
CA GLU A 635 1.35 -38.46 -27.36
C GLU A 635 1.05 -36.94 -27.41
N TRP A 636 1.48 -36.18 -26.38
CA TRP A 636 1.13 -34.76 -26.21
C TRP A 636 -0.39 -34.50 -26.20
N ARG A 637 -1.15 -35.45 -25.65
CA ARG A 637 -2.63 -35.45 -25.71
C ARG A 637 -3.25 -35.31 -24.32
N ASN A 638 -4.26 -34.44 -24.21
CA ASN A 638 -5.13 -34.33 -23.04
C ASN A 638 -6.56 -34.72 -23.44
N MET A 639 -7.17 -35.64 -22.70
CA MET A 639 -8.52 -36.13 -22.91
C MET A 639 -9.41 -35.74 -21.73
N THR A 640 -10.58 -35.16 -22.02
CA THR A 640 -11.61 -34.91 -21.00
C THR A 640 -12.58 -36.08 -20.97
N ILE A 641 -12.79 -36.66 -19.78
CA ILE A 641 -13.64 -37.83 -19.58
C ILE A 641 -14.67 -37.53 -18.49
N GLU A 642 -15.91 -37.95 -18.73
CA GLU A 642 -16.99 -37.92 -17.75
C GLU A 642 -17.19 -39.32 -17.17
N GLY A 643 -17.21 -39.42 -15.84
CA GLY A 643 -17.46 -40.66 -15.12
C GLY A 643 -18.69 -40.49 -14.26
N ARG A 644 -19.65 -41.41 -14.38
CA ARG A 644 -20.87 -41.39 -13.55
C ARG A 644 -20.55 -41.91 -12.15
N ALA A 645 -21.34 -41.48 -11.17
CA ALA A 645 -21.31 -42.14 -9.87
C ALA A 645 -21.73 -43.61 -10.03
N PHE A 646 -21.00 -44.48 -9.35
CA PHE A 646 -21.24 -45.91 -9.37
C PHE A 646 -21.91 -46.30 -8.07
N ASP A 647 -23.07 -46.95 -8.17
CA ASP A 647 -23.93 -47.26 -7.02
C ASP A 647 -23.23 -48.18 -6.01
N CYS A 648 -22.33 -49.05 -6.48
CA CYS A 648 -21.58 -49.97 -5.62
C CYS A 648 -20.15 -49.50 -5.30
N CYS A 649 -19.86 -48.20 -5.50
CA CYS A 649 -18.52 -47.63 -5.26
C CYS A 649 -18.08 -47.82 -3.81
N SER A 650 -16.84 -48.30 -3.63
CA SER A 650 -16.22 -48.54 -2.31
C SER A 650 -15.96 -47.28 -1.49
N ALA A 651 -16.09 -46.08 -2.08
CA ALA A 651 -15.82 -44.81 -1.40
C ALA A 651 -16.99 -43.83 -1.36
N CYS A 652 -17.84 -43.78 -2.39
CA CYS A 652 -18.91 -42.77 -2.49
C CYS A 652 -20.31 -43.34 -2.72
N SER A 653 -20.51 -44.66 -2.63
CA SER A 653 -21.85 -45.24 -2.65
C SER A 653 -22.67 -44.78 -1.46
N ASP A 654 -23.99 -44.85 -1.59
CA ASP A 654 -24.92 -44.43 -0.54
C ASP A 654 -24.74 -45.25 0.74
N GLY A 655 -24.51 -46.56 0.61
CA GLY A 655 -24.23 -47.45 1.74
C GLY A 655 -22.97 -47.02 2.52
N ILE A 656 -21.88 -46.70 1.82
CA ILE A 656 -20.63 -46.25 2.44
C ILE A 656 -20.79 -44.91 3.14
N ILE A 657 -21.37 -43.92 2.46
CA ILE A 657 -21.52 -42.57 3.03
C ILE A 657 -22.48 -42.56 4.22
N GLN A 658 -23.58 -43.32 4.16
CA GLN A 658 -24.52 -43.42 5.27
C GLN A 658 -23.86 -44.06 6.49
N ARG A 659 -23.18 -45.20 6.32
CA ARG A 659 -22.49 -45.89 7.42
C ARG A 659 -21.39 -45.05 8.05
N TYR A 660 -20.60 -44.34 7.24
CA TYR A 660 -19.59 -43.42 7.75
C TYR A 660 -20.21 -42.30 8.60
N ASN A 661 -21.34 -41.73 8.16
CA ASN A 661 -22.02 -40.67 8.90
C ASN A 661 -22.64 -41.16 10.23
N GLU A 662 -23.09 -42.41 10.28
CA GLU A 662 -23.70 -43.01 11.48
C GLU A 662 -22.66 -43.51 12.49
N GLU A 663 -21.59 -44.17 12.02
CA GLU A 663 -20.63 -44.91 12.87
C GLU A 663 -19.29 -44.20 13.04
N GLY A 664 -18.94 -43.24 12.17
CA GLY A 664 -17.73 -42.42 12.28
C GLY A 664 -16.43 -43.24 12.37
N TRP A 665 -15.71 -43.13 13.50
CA TRP A 665 -14.46 -43.88 13.72
C TRP A 665 -14.65 -45.39 13.67
N ASP A 666 -15.78 -45.90 14.16
CA ASP A 666 -16.01 -47.34 14.20
C ASP A 666 -16.14 -47.92 12.78
N PHE A 667 -16.76 -47.18 11.86
CA PHE A 667 -16.78 -47.53 10.43
C PHE A 667 -15.35 -47.61 9.85
N VAL A 668 -14.52 -46.58 10.11
CA VAL A 668 -13.15 -46.54 9.60
C VAL A 668 -12.32 -47.67 10.18
N LYS A 669 -12.42 -47.90 11.50
CA LYS A 669 -11.70 -48.99 12.18
C LYS A 669 -11.97 -50.34 11.52
N ARG A 670 -13.23 -50.63 11.19
CA ARG A 670 -13.63 -51.87 10.50
C ARG A 670 -13.12 -51.90 9.06
N ALA A 671 -13.26 -50.82 8.31
CA ALA A 671 -12.75 -50.71 6.94
C ALA A 671 -11.24 -50.93 6.82
N LEU A 672 -10.45 -50.52 7.82
CA LEU A 672 -9.01 -50.71 7.82
C LEU A 672 -8.60 -52.16 8.18
N HIS A 673 -9.37 -52.84 9.04
CA HIS A 673 -8.97 -54.11 9.64
C HIS A 673 -9.63 -55.34 8.99
N GLU A 674 -10.88 -55.23 8.55
CA GLU A 674 -11.67 -56.33 7.97
C GLU A 674 -11.51 -56.35 6.44
N LYS A 675 -10.63 -57.21 5.91
CA LYS A 675 -10.48 -57.41 4.46
C LYS A 675 -11.79 -57.85 3.81
N GLY A 676 -12.17 -57.28 2.67
CA GLY A 676 -13.41 -57.61 1.97
C GLY A 676 -14.66 -56.92 2.53
N TRP A 677 -14.56 -56.26 3.70
CA TRP A 677 -15.75 -55.69 4.35
C TRP A 677 -16.29 -54.46 3.63
N VAL A 678 -15.42 -53.63 3.05
CA VAL A 678 -15.83 -52.44 2.30
C VAL A 678 -16.60 -52.85 1.05
N GLU A 679 -16.17 -53.93 0.39
CA GLU A 679 -16.79 -54.53 -0.79
C GLU A 679 -18.19 -55.08 -0.49
N GLU A 680 -18.36 -55.71 0.68
CA GLU A 680 -19.67 -56.18 1.16
C GLU A 680 -20.62 -55.01 1.42
N ILE A 681 -20.17 -53.97 2.14
CA ILE A 681 -21.01 -52.82 2.47
C ILE A 681 -21.36 -51.99 1.24
N SER A 682 -20.45 -51.88 0.27
CA SER A 682 -20.73 -51.16 -0.97
C SER A 682 -21.59 -51.96 -1.95
N GLY A 683 -21.79 -53.27 -1.73
CA GLY A 683 -22.49 -54.15 -2.68
C GLY A 683 -21.61 -54.62 -3.85
N LEU A 684 -20.31 -54.27 -3.83
CA LEU A 684 -19.34 -54.70 -4.84
C LEU A 684 -19.09 -56.21 -4.79
N ALA A 685 -19.07 -56.81 -3.59
CA ALA A 685 -18.89 -58.24 -3.42
C ALA A 685 -20.05 -59.05 -4.03
N GLU A 686 -21.29 -58.57 -3.87
CA GLU A 686 -22.46 -59.19 -4.50
C GLU A 686 -22.42 -59.06 -6.03
N LEU A 687 -21.98 -57.91 -6.54
CA LEU A 687 -21.81 -57.70 -7.97
C LEU A 687 -20.75 -58.66 -8.55
N GLN A 688 -19.58 -58.77 -7.91
CA GLN A 688 -18.52 -59.69 -8.32
C GLN A 688 -19.00 -61.14 -8.34
N ARG A 689 -19.71 -61.58 -7.30
CA ARG A 689 -20.32 -62.92 -7.27
C ARG A 689 -21.31 -63.15 -8.41
N LYS A 690 -22.17 -62.18 -8.72
CA LYS A 690 -23.13 -62.28 -9.84
C LYS A 690 -22.42 -62.35 -11.19
N THR A 691 -21.34 -61.59 -11.37
CA THR A 691 -20.53 -61.65 -12.59
C THR A 691 -19.86 -63.01 -12.73
N GLU A 692 -19.24 -63.54 -11.67
CA GLU A 692 -18.65 -64.89 -11.66
C GLU A 692 -19.69 -65.98 -11.93
N GLU A 693 -20.90 -65.85 -11.36
CA GLU A 693 -22.02 -66.77 -11.61
C GLU A 693 -22.51 -66.71 -13.07
N MET A 694 -22.57 -65.53 -13.70
CA MET A 694 -22.93 -65.35 -15.11
C MET A 694 -21.85 -65.85 -16.07
N GLU A 695 -20.57 -65.66 -15.72
CA GLU A 695 -19.43 -66.23 -16.45
C GLU A 695 -19.46 -67.76 -16.38
N ALA A 696 -19.68 -68.32 -15.19
CA ALA A 696 -19.79 -69.76 -14.99
C ALA A 696 -21.04 -70.37 -15.66
N ALA A 697 -22.12 -69.59 -15.81
CA ALA A 697 -23.33 -69.98 -16.52
C ALA A 697 -23.22 -69.86 -18.06
N GLY A 698 -22.12 -69.29 -18.59
CA GLY A 698 -21.91 -69.12 -20.02
C GLY A 698 -22.83 -68.07 -20.67
N GLU A 699 -23.40 -67.16 -19.88
CA GLU A 699 -24.34 -66.12 -20.35
C GLU A 699 -23.62 -64.85 -20.85
N LEU A 700 -22.29 -64.80 -20.73
CA LEU A 700 -21.43 -63.77 -21.32
C LEU A 700 -20.84 -64.29 -22.64
N ASP A 701 -21.60 -64.16 -23.73
CA ASP A 701 -21.13 -64.39 -25.09
C ASP A 701 -20.19 -63.25 -25.51
N TRP A 702 -18.88 -63.45 -25.32
CA TRP A 702 -17.88 -62.65 -26.00
C TRP A 702 -17.85 -63.11 -27.46
N SER A 703 -18.69 -62.53 -28.32
CA SER A 703 -18.57 -62.73 -29.76
C SER A 703 -17.24 -62.12 -30.23
N GLU A 704 -16.22 -62.96 -30.43
CA GLU A 704 -15.02 -62.64 -31.20
C GLU A 704 -15.44 -62.39 -32.66
N ASP A 705 -15.73 -61.13 -33.01
CA ASP A 705 -15.78 -60.68 -34.40
C ASP A 705 -14.39 -60.16 -34.80
N ASP A 706 -13.43 -61.09 -34.91
CA ASP A 706 -12.18 -60.85 -35.63
C ASP A 706 -12.48 -60.96 -37.14
N GLY A 707 -12.95 -59.85 -37.71
CA GLY A 707 -13.05 -59.64 -39.15
C GLY A 707 -11.66 -59.43 -39.79
N ALA A 708 -10.81 -60.46 -39.75
CA ALA A 708 -9.62 -60.55 -40.60
C ALA A 708 -10.04 -61.13 -41.96
N GLY A 709 -10.49 -60.26 -42.87
CA GLY A 709 -10.61 -60.58 -44.29
C GLY A 709 -9.23 -60.56 -44.94
N ASP A 710 -8.70 -61.75 -45.24
CA ASP A 710 -7.72 -61.95 -46.30
C ASP A 710 -8.24 -61.36 -47.62
N ASP A 711 -7.49 -60.44 -48.22
CA ASP A 711 -7.48 -60.31 -49.68
C ASP A 711 -6.08 -59.91 -50.14
N GLU A 712 -5.35 -60.90 -50.64
CA GLU A 712 -4.14 -60.75 -51.43
C GLU A 712 -4.48 -60.01 -52.73
N GLY A 713 -3.76 -58.93 -53.02
CA GLY A 713 -3.92 -58.21 -54.28
C GLY A 713 -2.68 -57.36 -54.60
N ASP A 714 -1.72 -57.99 -55.27
CA ASP A 714 -0.64 -57.34 -56.02
C ASP A 714 -1.14 -56.14 -56.85
N GLY A 715 -0.41 -55.03 -56.82
CA GLY A 715 -0.73 -53.86 -57.64
C GLY A 715 0.34 -52.76 -57.58
N GLU A 716 1.19 -52.76 -58.59
CA GLU A 716 2.30 -51.87 -58.92
C GLU A 716 2.12 -50.36 -58.66
N LEU A 717 3.25 -49.74 -58.29
CA LEU A 717 3.77 -48.42 -58.72
C LEU A 717 2.81 -47.45 -59.43
N LEU A 718 2.60 -46.28 -58.82
CA LEU A 718 3.09 -44.98 -59.31
C LEU A 718 3.01 -43.90 -58.21
#